data_AF-A0A1R4HFB5-F1
#
_entry.id   AF-A0A1R4HFB5-F1
#
_cell.length_a   1.000
_cell.length_b   1.000
_cell.length_c   1.000
_cell.angle_alpha   90.00
_cell.angle_beta   90.00
_cell.angle_gamma   90.00
#
_symmetry.space_group_name_H-M   'P 1'
#
loop_
_entity.id
_entity.type
_entity.pdbx_description
1 polymer ?
#
loop_
_entity_poly.entity_id
_entity_poly.type
_entity_poly.pdbx_seq_one_letter_code
_entity_poly.pdbx_strand_id
1 'polypeptide(L)'
;MITVFFSYAHHDETLRNELEKHLALLKRQGVIDTWHDRKIDAGENVHTEISEYLEKADIILLLVSADFLASDYCYDIEMQQALERHKRGDARIIPVILRPCEWQKAPFGKLLTTPTDGKPITKFENLDDAFLEVTKAIRKAADKLRHSVRPSMSEPTGKRGRRMPRFFWVSIFLLILAGAGLGVWDVFYRPHVKYYANVTKRWGLPVGIGRLTDEQVRHRNISLKFTQRGRWGLVTEIRIVNSRGAYPPAFAYFPSQSLENLNPLNDDSESFNQCRVTFEHDINGQIQNQSAYSRGNRLIYQLHYTRPNIAEYVMEDGISKAVTPSGVKYIKFVRPDTGPDAGLDQEFLYLDNNGKRKPAPNGVYGNHLIFNPLGLPVERTALGMNGQPAPARIGVAKKTENYDSQGNLIQSGVFGADGQPVLGSDGAAETRSVYDSYGNIKETASYGLDGQLVTLKNPGVSGIALAYDSQGNIIEYTYFGPDRQLVRGPLGFAKYTAVWDEKGGMLQSFFGPDGKPTLTAGRAVKIRGRYDERGYLVEAVFFDENDRPARNDEGCAKKSLTYDEQGNNTEDTCLDEGGQLVRAIYGSARRESVYDERGNRVEQRLFRPDGQPGLYEENMVKGRWKYNSQGNLTEEAYFDAADKPVKNKDGYAKVNYRYDDLQGKLIEVLFFDEQDRPTERKGGYARIVRAYDVKGTLTEETTFDAQGKPARGERGYFKEKHQYDDRGYGTETTFCDERNRLTLAKEGYAKILDKYNDEGQLIERTLFGLNGFPIVSKKNGFAKERFTYDARGKESQHTFFDPGDRLVRNTYGYATINFSYDDFGRETKKEFLDSKGTPVSTKVTIEKVEPDSKSQRIGLQVGDLILNYDGREVPDTRIFWELELVKGERPRELIIQRDGKVVSLNVPAGRLTGLEIADKVPPERKKQ
;
A
#
# COMPACT_ATOMS: atom_id res chain seq x y z
N MET A 1 -28.20 47.91 17.90
CA MET A 1 -29.30 47.20 17.20
C MET A 1 -29.67 46.02 18.07
N ILE A 2 -30.95 45.69 18.24
CA ILE A 2 -31.36 44.62 19.15
C ILE A 2 -31.21 43.27 18.43
N THR A 3 -30.45 42.34 18.99
CA THR A 3 -30.24 41.00 18.42
C THR A 3 -31.26 40.01 18.97
N VAL A 4 -31.80 39.15 18.10
CA VAL A 4 -32.86 38.19 18.41
C VAL A 4 -32.40 36.78 18.05
N PHE A 5 -32.47 35.86 19.00
CA PHE A 5 -32.12 34.45 18.83
C PHE A 5 -33.37 33.56 18.86
N PHE A 6 -33.45 32.55 18.00
CA PHE A 6 -34.51 31.53 18.04
C PHE A 6 -33.98 30.23 18.65
N SER A 7 -34.55 29.81 19.78
CA SER A 7 -34.38 28.47 20.34
C SER A 7 -35.59 27.63 19.96
N TYR A 8 -35.40 26.57 19.18
CA TYR A 8 -36.48 25.76 18.61
C TYR A 8 -36.02 24.34 18.29
N ALA A 9 -36.95 23.37 18.27
CA ALA A 9 -36.66 22.03 17.79
C ALA A 9 -36.70 21.99 16.24
N HIS A 10 -35.82 21.23 15.59
CA HIS A 10 -35.79 21.14 14.13
C HIS A 10 -37.14 20.76 13.49
N HIS A 11 -38.00 20.02 14.19
CA HIS A 11 -39.36 19.68 13.74
C HIS A 11 -40.33 20.88 13.63
N ASP A 12 -39.96 22.03 14.19
CA ASP A 12 -40.74 23.28 14.14
C ASP A 12 -40.20 24.29 13.12
N GLU A 13 -39.21 23.90 12.31
CA GLU A 13 -38.51 24.81 11.42
C GLU A 13 -39.43 25.54 10.44
N THR A 14 -40.43 24.86 9.88
CA THR A 14 -41.39 25.49 8.97
C THR A 14 -42.12 26.67 9.64
N LEU A 15 -42.50 26.54 10.91
CA LEU A 15 -43.15 27.62 11.66
C LEU A 15 -42.17 28.74 12.04
N ARG A 16 -40.90 28.40 12.32
CA ARG A 16 -39.83 29.39 12.52
C ARG A 16 -39.58 30.22 11.26
N ASN A 17 -39.50 29.56 10.09
CA ASN A 17 -39.33 30.20 8.78
C ASN A 17 -40.48 31.18 8.49
N GLU A 18 -41.73 30.81 8.78
CA GLU A 18 -42.88 31.72 8.63
C GLU A 18 -42.80 32.92 9.59
N LEU A 19 -42.51 32.69 10.88
CA LEU A 19 -42.31 33.79 11.84
C LEU A 19 -41.21 34.75 11.37
N GLU A 20 -40.11 34.23 10.83
CA GLU A 20 -39.01 35.05 10.35
C GLU A 20 -39.38 35.97 9.18
N LYS A 21 -40.31 35.55 8.30
CA LYS A 21 -40.87 36.40 7.24
C LYS A 21 -41.67 37.56 7.82
N HIS A 22 -42.48 37.30 8.85
CA HIS A 22 -43.26 38.33 9.56
C HIS A 22 -42.37 39.38 10.25
N LEU A 23 -41.14 39.01 10.62
CA LEU A 23 -40.15 39.92 11.18
C LEU A 23 -39.39 40.77 10.14
N ALA A 24 -39.62 40.58 8.83
CA ALA A 24 -38.85 41.23 7.77
C ALA A 24 -38.89 42.77 7.84
N LEU A 25 -40.03 43.38 8.20
CA LEU A 25 -40.12 44.83 8.35
C LEU A 25 -39.28 45.35 9.52
N LEU A 26 -39.24 44.62 10.65
CA LEU A 26 -38.41 44.96 11.80
C LEU A 26 -36.91 44.90 11.46
N LYS A 27 -36.50 43.90 10.66
CA LYS A 27 -35.13 43.80 10.14
C LYS A 27 -34.78 44.97 9.21
N ARG A 28 -35.66 45.27 8.24
CA ARG A 28 -35.44 46.37 7.26
C ARG A 28 -35.40 47.75 7.91
N GLN A 29 -36.19 47.98 8.95
CA GLN A 29 -36.15 49.21 9.76
C GLN A 29 -34.95 49.27 10.71
N GLY A 30 -34.12 48.22 10.70
CA GLY A 30 -33.00 48.07 11.59
C GLY A 30 -33.39 48.00 13.07
N VAL A 31 -34.63 47.61 13.38
CA VAL A 31 -35.16 47.49 14.76
C VAL A 31 -34.49 46.31 15.45
N ILE A 32 -34.45 45.18 14.74
CA ILE A 32 -33.83 43.94 15.18
C ILE A 32 -32.86 43.40 14.11
N ASP A 33 -31.95 42.54 14.53
CA ASP A 33 -31.29 41.55 13.67
C ASP A 33 -31.60 40.15 14.24
N THR A 34 -31.77 39.12 13.40
CA THR A 34 -32.16 37.78 13.87
C THR A 34 -31.11 36.73 13.53
N TRP A 35 -30.97 35.74 14.40
CA TRP A 35 -30.05 34.62 14.26
C TRP A 35 -30.72 33.29 14.60
N HIS A 36 -30.41 32.23 13.85
CA HIS A 36 -30.86 30.85 14.09
C HIS A 36 -29.80 29.85 13.60
N ASP A 37 -29.87 28.60 14.08
CA ASP A 37 -29.02 27.45 13.75
C ASP A 37 -28.72 27.25 12.23
N ARG A 38 -29.66 27.47 11.30
CA ARG A 38 -29.39 27.37 9.85
C ARG A 38 -28.51 28.49 9.25
N LYS A 39 -28.02 29.44 10.05
CA LYS A 39 -26.93 30.36 9.66
C LYS A 39 -25.54 29.77 9.99
N ILE A 40 -25.52 28.58 10.59
CA ILE A 40 -24.35 27.72 10.79
C ILE A 40 -24.19 26.88 9.51
N ASP A 41 -23.02 26.92 8.90
CA ASP A 41 -22.71 26.18 7.67
C ASP A 41 -22.45 24.69 7.99
N ALA A 42 -22.70 23.81 7.01
CA ALA A 42 -22.54 22.37 7.19
C ALA A 42 -21.07 22.02 7.55
N GLY A 43 -20.83 21.57 8.79
CA GLY A 43 -19.51 21.18 9.29
C GLY A 43 -19.04 21.87 10.58
N GLU A 44 -19.83 22.78 11.14
CA GLU A 44 -19.59 23.43 12.44
C GLU A 44 -20.05 22.58 13.63
N ASN A 45 -19.40 22.76 14.79
CA ASN A 45 -19.88 22.18 16.04
C ASN A 45 -21.08 23.01 16.51
N VAL A 46 -22.27 22.58 16.09
CA VAL A 46 -23.58 23.19 16.39
C VAL A 46 -23.69 23.63 17.86
N HIS A 47 -23.07 22.90 18.78
CA HIS A 47 -23.12 23.20 20.21
C HIS A 47 -22.33 24.45 20.65
N THR A 48 -21.16 24.72 20.06
CA THR A 48 -20.30 25.85 20.50
C THR A 48 -20.84 27.20 19.99
N GLU A 49 -21.34 27.25 18.77
CA GLU A 49 -21.81 28.49 18.16
C GLU A 49 -23.20 28.90 18.64
N ILE A 50 -24.11 27.95 18.83
CA ILE A 50 -25.42 28.25 19.45
C ILE A 50 -25.21 28.92 20.81
N SER A 51 -24.30 28.43 21.66
CA SER A 51 -23.98 29.08 22.94
C SER A 51 -23.41 30.48 22.77
N GLU A 52 -22.56 30.74 21.77
CA GLU A 52 -22.02 32.09 21.53
C GLU A 52 -23.09 33.10 21.09
N TYR A 53 -24.01 32.70 20.21
CA TYR A 53 -25.07 33.58 19.75
C TYR A 53 -26.18 33.74 20.80
N LEU A 54 -26.45 32.69 21.56
CA LEU A 54 -27.33 32.74 22.72
C LEU A 54 -26.76 33.66 23.82
N GLU A 55 -25.43 33.79 23.97
CA GLU A 55 -24.77 34.77 24.87
C GLU A 55 -24.79 36.22 24.34
N LYS A 56 -24.87 36.41 23.03
CA LYS A 56 -24.87 37.77 22.43
C LYS A 56 -26.28 38.34 22.26
N ALA A 57 -27.31 37.50 22.30
CA ALA A 57 -28.69 37.90 22.03
C ALA A 57 -29.27 38.86 23.11
N ASP A 58 -29.96 39.91 22.67
CA ASP A 58 -30.71 40.83 23.52
C ASP A 58 -32.15 40.31 23.79
N ILE A 59 -32.72 39.58 22.83
CA ILE A 59 -34.02 38.91 22.92
C ILE A 59 -33.85 37.44 22.53
N ILE A 60 -34.39 36.54 23.33
CA ILE A 60 -34.37 35.09 23.08
C ILE A 60 -35.81 34.60 22.92
N LEU A 61 -36.13 34.03 21.76
CA LEU A 61 -37.44 33.45 21.46
C LEU A 61 -37.38 31.95 21.72
N LEU A 62 -38.16 31.47 22.69
CA LEU A 62 -38.33 30.03 22.90
C LEU A 62 -39.54 29.59 22.06
N LEU A 63 -39.33 28.86 20.98
CA LEU A 63 -40.41 28.37 20.12
C LEU A 63 -40.91 27.03 20.67
N VAL A 64 -41.95 27.09 21.50
CA VAL A 64 -42.37 26.00 22.37
C VAL A 64 -43.34 25.06 21.64
N SER A 65 -43.00 23.78 21.64
CA SER A 65 -43.78 22.64 21.14
C SER A 65 -43.50 21.40 22.00
N ALA A 66 -44.19 20.29 21.74
CA ALA A 66 -43.84 19.01 22.38
C ALA A 66 -42.42 18.57 22.01
N ASP A 67 -41.97 18.80 20.77
CA ASP A 67 -40.62 18.48 20.30
C ASP A 67 -39.55 19.33 20.99
N PHE A 68 -39.86 20.61 21.25
CA PHE A 68 -38.99 21.51 22.01
C PHE A 68 -38.81 21.03 23.47
N LEU A 69 -39.90 20.59 24.11
CA LEU A 69 -39.88 20.10 25.49
C LEU A 69 -39.24 18.71 25.63
N ALA A 70 -39.24 17.90 24.57
CA ALA A 70 -38.64 16.57 24.54
C ALA A 70 -37.16 16.56 24.12
N SER A 71 -36.61 17.70 23.70
CA SER A 71 -35.21 17.83 23.28
C SER A 71 -34.31 18.14 24.48
N ASP A 72 -33.50 17.17 24.92
CA ASP A 72 -32.53 17.34 26.01
C ASP A 72 -31.62 18.55 25.78
N TYR A 73 -31.24 18.82 24.52
CA TYR A 73 -30.37 19.95 24.19
C TYR A 73 -31.10 21.31 24.31
N CYS A 74 -32.31 21.45 23.75
CA CYS A 74 -33.07 22.70 23.83
C CYS A 74 -33.56 22.97 25.25
N TYR A 75 -33.96 21.92 25.98
CA TYR A 75 -34.54 22.02 27.31
C TYR A 75 -33.48 22.15 28.42
N ASP A 76 -32.46 21.29 28.45
CA ASP A 76 -31.50 21.27 29.57
C ASP A 76 -30.34 22.26 29.40
N ILE A 77 -30.02 22.65 28.16
CA ILE A 77 -28.87 23.53 27.89
C ILE A 77 -29.34 24.93 27.48
N GLU A 78 -29.99 25.09 26.32
CA GLU A 78 -30.32 26.41 25.79
C GLU A 78 -31.35 27.16 26.65
N MET A 79 -32.43 26.50 27.07
CA MET A 79 -33.48 27.11 27.88
C MET A 79 -32.96 27.52 29.26
N GLN A 80 -32.14 26.70 29.91
CA GLN A 80 -31.56 27.03 31.23
C GLN A 80 -30.62 28.24 31.12
N GLN A 81 -29.72 28.25 30.12
CA GLN A 81 -28.83 29.38 29.90
C GLN A 81 -29.60 30.66 29.57
N ALA A 82 -30.64 30.57 28.74
CA ALA A 82 -31.52 31.70 28.44
C ALA A 82 -32.19 32.23 29.72
N LEU A 83 -32.72 31.36 30.58
CA LEU A 83 -33.38 31.73 31.84
C LEU A 83 -32.43 32.43 32.81
N GLU A 84 -31.17 31.99 32.90
CA GLU A 84 -30.16 32.67 33.72
C GLU A 84 -29.84 34.07 33.19
N ARG A 85 -29.68 34.24 31.87
CA ARG A 85 -29.51 35.56 31.26
C ARG A 85 -30.73 36.46 31.48
N HIS A 86 -31.93 35.88 31.48
CA HIS A 86 -33.16 36.61 31.76
C HIS A 86 -33.27 37.09 33.22
N LYS A 87 -32.94 36.22 34.18
CA LYS A 87 -32.91 36.58 35.61
C LYS A 87 -31.90 37.68 35.90
N ARG A 88 -30.74 37.66 35.22
CA ARG A 88 -29.68 38.67 35.33
C ARG A 88 -30.01 39.99 34.63
N GLY A 89 -31.02 40.01 33.77
CA GLY A 89 -31.40 41.19 32.99
C GLY A 89 -30.56 41.39 31.72
N ASP A 90 -29.71 40.43 31.36
CA ASP A 90 -28.81 40.50 30.19
C ASP A 90 -29.54 40.20 28.87
N ALA A 91 -30.66 39.49 28.92
CA ALA A 91 -31.50 39.20 27.76
C ALA A 91 -33.00 39.11 28.13
N ARG A 92 -33.89 39.39 27.18
CA ARG A 92 -35.34 39.21 27.36
C ARG A 92 -35.80 37.91 26.72
N ILE A 93 -36.34 36.98 27.52
CA ILE A 93 -37.03 35.81 26.96
C ILE A 93 -38.46 36.16 26.58
N ILE A 94 -38.90 35.66 25.42
CA ILE A 94 -40.28 35.66 24.98
C ILE A 94 -40.65 34.22 24.56
N PRO A 95 -41.42 33.48 25.35
CA PRO A 95 -41.90 32.17 24.93
C PRO A 95 -43.00 32.33 23.86
N VAL A 96 -42.83 31.64 22.74
CA VAL A 96 -43.74 31.61 21.60
C VAL A 96 -44.36 30.22 21.51
N ILE A 97 -45.65 30.07 21.81
CA ILE A 97 -46.30 28.74 21.80
C ILE A 97 -46.65 28.36 20.36
N LEU A 98 -45.91 27.42 19.76
CA LEU A 98 -46.14 26.99 18.38
C LEU A 98 -47.24 25.93 18.27
N ARG A 99 -47.14 24.89 19.10
CA ARG A 99 -48.01 23.70 19.10
C ARG A 99 -48.62 23.44 20.49
N PRO A 100 -49.81 22.82 20.58
CA PRO A 100 -50.37 22.41 21.86
C PRO A 100 -49.40 21.52 22.63
N CYS A 101 -49.03 21.93 23.85
CA CYS A 101 -48.15 21.19 24.76
C CYS A 101 -48.34 21.69 26.21
N GLU A 102 -47.94 20.89 27.21
CA GLU A 102 -48.07 21.23 28.64
C GLU A 102 -46.89 22.12 29.11
N TRP A 103 -46.81 23.34 28.59
CA TRP A 103 -45.70 24.26 28.88
C TRP A 103 -45.85 25.04 30.19
N GLN A 104 -47.05 25.11 30.77
CA GLN A 104 -47.35 25.92 31.96
C GLN A 104 -46.54 25.51 33.20
N LYS A 105 -46.10 24.24 33.24
CA LYS A 105 -45.25 23.70 34.32
C LYS A 105 -43.75 23.82 34.03
N ALA A 106 -43.35 24.26 32.83
CA ALA A 106 -41.94 24.44 32.50
C ALA A 106 -41.33 25.64 33.25
N PRO A 107 -40.00 25.70 33.45
CA PRO A 107 -39.34 26.79 34.19
C PRO A 107 -39.63 28.20 33.64
N PHE A 108 -39.88 28.34 32.34
CA PHE A 108 -40.30 29.61 31.71
C PHE A 108 -41.79 29.90 31.78
N GLY A 109 -42.63 28.97 32.27
CA GLY A 109 -44.10 29.07 32.27
C GLY A 109 -44.68 30.23 33.09
N LYS A 110 -43.84 30.88 33.92
CA LYS A 110 -44.18 32.11 34.66
C LYS A 110 -43.98 33.40 33.83
N LEU A 111 -43.38 33.30 32.65
CA LEU A 111 -43.17 34.44 31.75
C LEU A 111 -44.41 34.66 30.89
N LEU A 112 -44.66 35.92 30.52
CA LEU A 112 -45.72 36.26 29.57
C LEU A 112 -45.37 35.67 28.20
N THR A 113 -46.23 34.77 27.72
CA THR A 113 -46.10 34.10 26.43
C THR A 113 -46.77 34.91 25.31
N THR A 114 -46.42 34.58 24.07
CA THR A 114 -47.11 35.04 22.86
C THR A 114 -47.42 33.82 21.97
N PRO A 115 -48.48 33.80 21.15
CA PRO A 115 -49.62 34.72 21.09
C PRO A 115 -50.37 34.91 22.43
N THR A 116 -51.27 35.89 22.48
CA THR A 116 -52.02 36.26 23.70
C THR A 116 -52.70 35.02 24.34
N ASP A 117 -52.68 34.94 25.67
CA ASP A 117 -53.16 33.80 26.47
C ASP A 117 -52.43 32.46 26.22
N GLY A 118 -51.30 32.48 25.49
CA GLY A 118 -50.52 31.28 25.18
C GLY A 118 -51.21 30.33 24.20
N LYS A 119 -52.16 30.84 23.41
CA LYS A 119 -52.82 30.07 22.35
C LYS A 119 -51.77 29.59 21.34
N PRO A 120 -51.68 28.28 21.05
CA PRO A 120 -50.71 27.77 20.09
C PRO A 120 -50.94 28.35 18.69
N ILE A 121 -49.86 28.75 18.00
CA ILE A 121 -49.93 29.29 16.63
C ILE A 121 -50.71 28.37 15.69
N THR A 122 -50.49 27.05 15.77
CA THR A 122 -51.21 26.03 14.98
C THR A 122 -52.71 25.90 15.26
N LYS A 123 -53.25 26.61 16.28
CA LYS A 123 -54.68 26.64 16.62
C LYS A 123 -55.36 27.96 16.22
N PHE A 124 -54.67 28.86 15.52
CA PHE A 124 -55.30 30.02 14.90
C PHE A 124 -55.95 29.62 13.57
N GLU A 125 -57.10 30.23 13.27
CA GLU A 125 -57.75 30.07 11.95
C GLU A 125 -56.88 30.64 10.84
N ASN A 126 -56.18 31.74 11.14
CA ASN A 126 -55.21 32.38 10.28
C ASN A 126 -53.85 32.48 10.99
N LEU A 127 -52.84 31.80 10.44
CA LEU A 127 -51.48 31.80 11.00
C LEU A 127 -50.81 33.17 10.91
N ASP A 128 -51.15 33.99 9.91
CA ASP A 128 -50.57 35.32 9.75
C ASP A 128 -50.98 36.26 10.89
N ASP A 129 -52.22 36.15 11.37
CA ASP A 129 -52.69 36.91 12.53
C ASP A 129 -51.94 36.49 13.80
N ALA A 130 -51.65 35.20 13.96
CA ALA A 130 -50.87 34.68 15.07
C ALA A 130 -49.42 35.22 15.05
N PHE A 131 -48.75 35.15 13.89
CA PHE A 131 -47.39 35.67 13.74
C PHE A 131 -47.31 37.20 13.83
N LEU A 132 -48.37 37.91 13.45
CA LEU A 132 -48.49 39.35 13.65
C LEU A 132 -48.53 39.71 15.14
N GLU A 133 -49.22 38.94 15.98
CA GLU A 133 -49.18 39.11 17.45
C GLU A 133 -47.77 38.95 18.00
N VAL A 134 -47.07 37.89 17.58
CA VAL A 134 -45.67 37.63 17.98
C VAL A 134 -44.76 38.77 17.54
N THR A 135 -44.93 39.27 16.32
CA THR A 135 -44.15 40.39 15.77
C THR A 135 -44.37 41.68 16.55
N LYS A 136 -45.62 41.99 16.93
CA LYS A 136 -45.95 43.15 17.78
C LYS A 136 -45.32 43.02 19.17
N ALA A 137 -45.33 41.82 19.75
CA ALA A 137 -44.68 41.56 21.04
C ALA A 137 -43.15 41.78 20.98
N ILE A 138 -42.49 41.29 19.93
CA ILE A 138 -41.06 41.47 19.69
C ILE A 138 -40.71 42.96 19.49
N ARG A 139 -41.49 43.68 18.67
CA ARG A 139 -41.31 45.14 18.50
C ARG A 139 -41.37 45.87 19.84
N LYS A 140 -42.40 45.60 20.64
CA LYS A 140 -42.58 46.22 21.96
C LYS A 140 -41.42 45.92 22.91
N ALA A 141 -40.87 44.71 22.88
CA ALA A 141 -39.70 44.34 23.66
C ALA A 141 -38.44 45.09 23.18
N ALA A 142 -38.19 45.12 21.87
CA ALA A 142 -37.05 45.81 21.27
C ALA A 142 -37.09 47.32 21.52
N ASP A 143 -38.26 47.95 21.44
CA ASP A 143 -38.42 49.38 21.73
C ASP A 143 -38.12 49.70 23.19
N LYS A 144 -38.59 48.87 24.14
CA LYS A 144 -38.27 49.04 25.56
C LYS A 144 -36.76 48.92 25.83
N LEU A 145 -36.10 47.94 25.24
CA LEU A 145 -34.63 47.75 25.36
C LEU A 145 -33.85 48.92 24.76
N ARG A 146 -34.36 49.56 23.70
CA ARG A 146 -33.76 50.77 23.12
C ARG A 146 -33.87 52.00 24.04
N HIS A 147 -34.95 52.11 24.80
CA HIS A 147 -35.19 53.26 25.67
C HIS A 147 -34.41 53.17 27.00
N SER A 148 -34.01 51.98 27.45
CA SER A 148 -33.17 51.79 28.65
C SER A 148 -31.68 52.11 28.44
N VAL A 149 -31.24 52.38 27.21
CA VAL A 149 -29.82 52.63 26.85
C VAL A 149 -29.46 54.13 26.77
N ARG A 150 -30.35 55.04 27.22
CA ARG A 150 -30.01 56.48 27.38
C ARG A 150 -29.87 56.86 28.87
N PRO A 151 -28.66 57.13 29.38
CA PRO A 151 -28.51 57.89 30.62
C PRO A 151 -28.49 59.40 30.33
N SER A 152 -29.08 60.13 31.27
CA SER A 152 -28.91 61.55 31.55
C SER A 152 -27.45 62.03 31.40
N MET A 153 -27.24 63.11 30.67
CA MET A 153 -26.06 63.96 30.85
C MET A 153 -26.50 65.28 31.48
N SER A 154 -26.27 65.38 32.79
CA SER A 154 -25.97 66.65 33.46
C SER A 154 -24.66 67.22 32.91
N GLU A 155 -24.61 68.55 32.75
CA GLU A 155 -23.44 69.31 32.32
C GLU A 155 -22.16 68.94 33.10
N PRO A 156 -21.00 69.06 32.43
CA PRO A 156 -19.94 69.83 33.05
C PRO A 156 -19.34 70.87 32.11
N THR A 157 -19.01 71.97 32.76
CA THR A 157 -18.32 73.15 32.28
C THR A 157 -16.95 72.86 31.65
N GLY A 158 -16.71 73.59 30.56
CA GLY A 158 -15.44 73.94 29.91
C GLY A 158 -14.16 73.16 30.21
N LYS A 159 -13.57 72.58 29.16
CA LYS A 159 -12.15 72.76 28.83
C LYS A 159 -11.86 72.49 27.35
N ARG A 160 -10.93 73.28 26.82
CA ARG A 160 -10.58 73.49 25.40
C ARG A 160 -10.28 72.22 24.63
N GLY A 161 -10.73 72.20 23.37
CA GLY A 161 -10.62 71.07 22.47
C GLY A 161 -9.20 70.71 22.05
N ARG A 162 -9.02 69.41 21.82
CA ARG A 162 -7.99 68.85 20.94
C ARG A 162 -8.73 68.03 19.88
N ARG A 163 -8.95 68.61 18.70
CA ARG A 163 -9.51 67.88 17.54
C ARG A 163 -8.56 66.71 17.24
N MET A 164 -9.03 65.46 17.39
CA MET A 164 -8.31 64.30 16.87
C MET A 164 -8.15 64.48 15.35
N PRO A 165 -6.94 64.31 14.80
CA PRO A 165 -6.68 64.53 13.38
C PRO A 165 -7.52 63.54 12.55
N ARG A 166 -8.06 63.99 11.41
CA ARG A 166 -8.84 63.17 10.45
C ARG A 166 -8.16 61.84 10.10
N PHE A 167 -6.83 61.79 10.15
CA PHE A 167 -6.02 60.59 9.95
C PHE A 167 -6.30 59.46 10.97
N PHE A 168 -6.74 59.77 12.19
CA PHE A 168 -7.07 58.75 13.21
C PHE A 168 -8.33 57.95 12.85
N TRP A 169 -9.38 58.62 12.37
CA TRP A 169 -10.61 57.96 11.91
C TRP A 169 -10.43 57.20 10.60
N VAL A 170 -9.59 57.73 9.70
CA VAL A 170 -9.18 56.99 8.48
C VAL A 170 -8.40 55.73 8.87
N SER A 171 -7.53 55.79 9.87
CA SER A 171 -6.77 54.63 10.35
C SER A 171 -7.67 53.56 10.98
N ILE A 172 -8.66 53.94 11.79
CA ILE A 172 -9.65 53.01 12.36
C ILE A 172 -10.49 52.37 11.24
N PHE A 173 -10.94 53.14 10.26
CA PHE A 173 -11.70 52.61 9.12
C PHE A 173 -10.87 51.64 8.26
N LEU A 174 -9.60 51.97 8.00
CA LEU A 174 -8.66 51.07 7.33
C LEU A 174 -8.38 49.79 8.12
N LEU A 175 -8.30 49.86 9.46
CA LEU A 175 -8.14 48.68 10.32
C LEU A 175 -9.38 47.79 10.31
N ILE A 176 -10.59 48.36 10.28
CA ILE A 176 -11.84 47.59 10.16
C ILE A 176 -11.94 46.94 8.79
N LEU A 177 -11.59 47.66 7.70
CA LEU A 177 -11.53 47.08 6.36
C LEU A 177 -10.47 45.97 6.25
N ALA A 178 -9.30 46.17 6.87
CA ALA A 178 -8.27 45.14 6.93
C ALA A 178 -8.73 43.93 7.75
N GLY A 179 -9.42 44.13 8.88
CA GLY A 179 -9.99 43.06 9.71
C GLY A 179 -11.10 42.30 8.98
N ALA A 180 -12.00 42.99 8.28
CA ALA A 180 -13.02 42.36 7.43
C ALA A 180 -12.39 41.61 6.25
N GLY A 181 -11.37 42.18 5.62
CA GLY A 181 -10.58 41.53 4.57
C GLY A 181 -9.87 40.28 5.07
N LEU A 182 -9.26 40.32 6.26
CA LEU A 182 -8.65 39.18 6.93
C LEU A 182 -9.68 38.11 7.32
N GLY A 183 -10.88 38.52 7.74
CA GLY A 183 -11.99 37.61 8.04
C GLY A 183 -12.49 36.89 6.79
N VAL A 184 -12.73 37.62 5.70
CA VAL A 184 -13.09 37.04 4.39
C VAL A 184 -11.98 36.11 3.90
N TRP A 185 -10.72 36.50 4.06
CA TRP A 185 -9.58 35.65 3.74
C TRP A 185 -9.55 34.37 4.59
N ASP A 186 -9.73 34.44 5.90
CA ASP A 186 -9.74 33.27 6.81
C ASP A 186 -10.89 32.29 6.49
N VAL A 187 -12.07 32.83 6.22
CA VAL A 187 -13.29 32.05 5.98
C VAL A 187 -13.29 31.38 4.61
N PHE A 188 -12.78 32.03 3.55
CA PHE A 188 -12.94 31.53 2.18
C PHE A 188 -11.64 31.11 1.48
N TYR A 189 -10.47 31.57 1.95
CA TYR A 189 -9.22 31.42 1.21
C TYR A 189 -8.10 30.75 1.99
N ARG A 190 -7.99 31.00 3.31
CA ARG A 190 -6.94 30.44 4.15
C ARG A 190 -7.11 28.93 4.25
N PRO A 191 -6.05 28.13 4.04
CA PRO A 191 -6.13 26.69 4.29
C PRO A 191 -6.41 26.37 5.76
N HIS A 192 -7.41 25.55 6.02
CA HIS A 192 -7.69 24.98 7.34
C HIS A 192 -7.38 23.49 7.34
N VAL A 193 -6.88 22.99 8.47
CA VAL A 193 -6.45 21.60 8.63
C VAL A 193 -7.25 20.93 9.74
N LYS A 194 -7.69 19.70 9.49
CA LYS A 194 -8.31 18.80 10.48
C LYS A 194 -7.68 17.42 10.35
N TYR A 195 -7.71 16.64 11.44
CA TYR A 195 -7.13 15.31 11.48
C TYR A 195 -8.18 14.25 11.79
N TYR A 196 -8.07 13.09 11.14
CA TYR A 196 -9.02 11.99 11.26
C TYR A 196 -8.29 10.64 11.29
N ALA A 197 -8.92 9.63 11.88
CA ALA A 197 -8.43 8.26 11.90
C ALA A 197 -8.70 7.53 10.58
N ASN A 198 -9.82 7.83 9.92
CA ASN A 198 -10.26 7.15 8.69
C ASN A 198 -11.01 8.11 7.75
N VAL A 199 -11.39 7.64 6.56
CA VAL A 199 -12.10 8.41 5.54
C VAL A 199 -13.13 7.53 4.82
N THR A 200 -14.27 8.14 4.48
CA THR A 200 -15.27 7.58 3.55
C THR A 200 -15.64 8.61 2.48
N LYS A 201 -16.51 8.24 1.53
CA LYS A 201 -17.11 9.17 0.56
C LYS A 201 -18.61 9.26 0.73
N ARG A 202 -19.12 10.48 0.70
CA ARG A 202 -20.56 10.76 0.64
C ARG A 202 -20.84 11.78 -0.47
N TRP A 203 -21.69 11.40 -1.42
CA TRP A 203 -21.93 12.14 -2.66
C TRP A 203 -20.64 12.37 -3.48
N GLY A 204 -19.72 11.40 -3.41
CA GLY A 204 -18.38 11.51 -3.99
C GLY A 204 -17.39 12.32 -3.15
N LEU A 205 -17.86 13.21 -2.27
CA LEU A 205 -17.00 14.06 -1.44
C LEU A 205 -16.37 13.26 -0.29
N PRO A 206 -15.09 13.50 0.03
CA PRO A 206 -14.44 12.82 1.13
C PRO A 206 -14.95 13.33 2.48
N VAL A 207 -15.22 12.41 3.41
CA VAL A 207 -15.68 12.68 4.76
C VAL A 207 -14.73 12.01 5.75
N GLY A 208 -14.17 12.79 6.67
CA GLY A 208 -13.28 12.28 7.72
C GLY A 208 -14.05 11.57 8.83
N ILE A 209 -13.56 10.41 9.25
CA ILE A 209 -14.14 9.57 10.31
C ILE A 209 -13.16 9.49 11.48
N GLY A 210 -13.68 9.58 12.70
CA GLY A 210 -12.87 9.57 13.92
C GLY A 210 -12.00 10.82 14.04
N ARG A 211 -12.62 11.99 14.26
CA ARG A 211 -11.90 13.27 14.39
C ARG A 211 -10.89 13.19 15.53
N LEU A 212 -9.66 13.60 15.24
CA LEU A 212 -8.54 13.57 16.17
C LEU A 212 -8.25 14.96 16.73
N THR A 213 -7.91 15.00 18.01
CA THR A 213 -7.35 16.18 18.67
C THR A 213 -5.86 16.33 18.36
N ASP A 214 -5.31 17.54 18.53
CA ASP A 214 -3.88 17.78 18.35
C ASP A 214 -3.03 16.91 19.29
N GLU A 215 -3.55 16.59 20.48
CA GLU A 215 -2.89 15.67 21.41
C GLU A 215 -2.82 14.26 20.85
N GLN A 216 -3.95 13.70 20.37
CA GLN A 216 -3.95 12.38 19.74
C GLN A 216 -3.00 12.32 18.55
N VAL A 217 -2.97 13.34 17.69
CA VAL A 217 -2.07 13.39 16.53
C VAL A 217 -0.61 13.33 16.95
N ARG A 218 -0.22 14.00 18.04
CA ARG A 218 1.17 13.98 18.56
C ARG A 218 1.62 12.60 19.07
N HIS A 219 0.68 11.72 19.44
CA HIS A 219 0.94 10.38 19.94
C HIS A 219 0.70 9.27 18.90
N ARG A 220 0.33 9.63 17.67
CA ARG A 220 0.00 8.67 16.61
C ARG A 220 1.16 8.46 15.63
N ASN A 221 1.38 7.20 15.28
CA ASN A 221 2.24 6.79 14.17
C ASN A 221 1.70 7.31 12.83
N ILE A 222 0.38 7.23 12.62
CA ILE A 222 -0.32 7.64 11.39
C ILE A 222 -1.64 8.37 11.71
N SER A 223 -1.84 9.52 11.06
CA SER A 223 -3.08 10.30 11.02
C SER A 223 -3.40 10.76 9.60
N LEU A 224 -4.68 10.93 9.27
CA LEU A 224 -5.10 11.53 8.00
C LEU A 224 -5.29 13.03 8.17
N LYS A 225 -4.43 13.81 7.52
CA LYS A 225 -4.48 15.28 7.48
C LYS A 225 -5.37 15.74 6.34
N PHE A 226 -6.51 16.33 6.66
CA PHE A 226 -7.44 16.93 5.72
C PHE A 226 -7.14 18.42 5.61
N THR A 227 -6.94 18.91 4.40
CA THR A 227 -6.77 20.33 4.10
C THR A 227 -7.97 20.80 3.29
N GLN A 228 -8.58 21.89 3.72
CA GLN A 228 -9.74 22.53 3.09
C GLN A 228 -9.45 24.01 2.85
N ARG A 229 -10.02 24.58 1.78
CA ARG A 229 -9.83 25.99 1.42
C ARG A 229 -10.87 26.86 2.13
N GLY A 230 -10.46 27.62 3.13
CA GLY A 230 -11.40 28.34 3.99
C GLY A 230 -11.97 27.46 5.10
N ARG A 231 -12.70 28.09 6.02
CA ARG A 231 -13.25 27.40 7.21
C ARG A 231 -14.44 26.49 6.83
N TRP A 232 -15.18 26.86 5.79
CA TRP A 232 -16.35 26.15 5.26
C TRP A 232 -16.15 25.52 3.89
N GLY A 233 -14.95 25.65 3.32
CA GLY A 233 -14.71 25.13 1.99
C GLY A 233 -14.50 23.62 1.96
N LEU A 234 -14.53 23.10 0.74
CA LEU A 234 -14.38 21.69 0.47
C LEU A 234 -12.94 21.23 0.70
N VAL A 235 -12.79 19.96 1.04
CA VAL A 235 -11.51 19.30 1.24
C VAL A 235 -10.77 19.24 -0.08
N THR A 236 -9.64 19.92 -0.19
CA THR A 236 -8.82 19.92 -1.42
C THR A 236 -7.70 18.88 -1.37
N GLU A 237 -7.31 18.42 -0.19
CA GLU A 237 -6.25 17.43 -0.01
C GLU A 237 -6.47 16.56 1.23
N ILE A 238 -6.16 15.27 1.11
CA ILE A 238 -5.97 14.35 2.23
C ILE A 238 -4.57 13.76 2.15
N ARG A 239 -3.83 13.78 3.26
CA ARG A 239 -2.45 13.29 3.33
C ARG A 239 -2.23 12.42 4.57
N ILE A 240 -1.51 11.32 4.39
CA ILE A 240 -1.02 10.50 5.51
C ILE A 240 0.16 11.22 6.15
N VAL A 241 0.13 11.40 7.47
CA VAL A 241 1.20 12.05 8.23
C VAL A 241 1.47 11.35 9.56
N ASN A 242 2.71 11.44 10.05
CA ASN A 242 3.08 11.08 11.42
C ASN A 242 2.84 12.26 12.39
N SER A 243 3.21 12.09 13.66
CA SER A 243 3.11 13.11 14.72
C SER A 243 3.84 14.42 14.44
N ARG A 244 4.83 14.42 13.53
CA ARG A 244 5.58 15.62 13.11
C ARG A 244 4.98 16.28 11.86
N GLY A 245 3.90 15.74 11.31
CA GLY A 245 3.28 16.22 10.08
C GLY A 245 4.01 15.81 8.79
N ALA A 246 5.04 14.97 8.88
CA ALA A 246 5.80 14.42 7.76
C ALA A 246 5.25 13.04 7.34
N TYR A 247 5.72 12.49 6.21
CA TYR A 247 5.40 11.10 5.89
C TYR A 247 6.11 10.16 6.87
N PRO A 248 5.43 9.13 7.42
CA PRO A 248 6.10 8.08 8.15
C PRO A 248 7.15 7.37 7.27
N PRO A 249 8.23 6.82 7.85
CA PRO A 249 9.10 5.90 7.14
C PRO A 249 8.31 4.75 6.52
N ALA A 250 8.73 4.25 5.36
CA ALA A 250 7.94 3.28 4.59
C ALA A 250 7.57 2.01 5.37
N PHE A 251 8.45 1.54 6.26
CA PHE A 251 8.20 0.35 7.09
C PHE A 251 7.15 0.57 8.20
N ALA A 252 6.79 1.83 8.50
CA ALA A 252 5.83 2.19 9.54
C ALA A 252 4.37 2.24 9.02
N TYR A 253 4.16 1.93 7.73
CA TYR A 253 2.84 1.87 7.11
C TYR A 253 2.18 0.50 7.30
N PHE A 254 0.90 0.51 7.67
CA PHE A 254 0.07 -0.69 7.75
C PHE A 254 -1.11 -0.57 6.77
N PRO A 255 -1.45 -1.64 6.03
CA PRO A 255 -2.60 -1.69 5.11
C PRO A 255 -3.90 -1.10 5.68
N SER A 256 -4.22 -1.45 6.93
CA SER A 256 -5.44 -1.02 7.63
C SER A 256 -5.48 0.48 7.99
N GLN A 257 -4.40 1.23 7.74
CA GLN A 257 -4.29 2.67 7.97
C GLN A 257 -4.00 3.43 6.66
N SER A 258 -4.34 2.83 5.51
CA SER A 258 -4.11 3.39 4.17
C SER A 258 -5.26 4.28 3.69
N LEU A 259 -5.13 4.83 2.48
CA LEU A 259 -6.18 5.60 1.79
C LEU A 259 -7.00 4.73 0.81
N GLU A 260 -7.04 3.41 1.02
CA GLU A 260 -7.70 2.46 0.10
C GLU A 260 -9.19 2.73 -0.12
N ASN A 261 -9.89 3.25 0.90
CA ASN A 261 -11.31 3.61 0.80
C ASN A 261 -11.59 4.71 -0.25
N LEU A 262 -10.55 5.39 -0.73
CA LEU A 262 -10.65 6.37 -1.81
C LEU A 262 -10.36 5.79 -3.21
N ASN A 263 -9.80 4.57 -3.29
CA ASN A 263 -9.44 3.89 -4.53
C ASN A 263 -10.42 2.74 -4.86
N PRO A 264 -11.27 2.90 -5.89
CA PRO A 264 -12.29 1.92 -6.24
C PRO A 264 -11.78 0.63 -6.93
N LEU A 265 -10.51 0.52 -7.36
CA LEU A 265 -9.99 -0.74 -7.93
C LEU A 265 -9.45 -1.71 -6.89
N ASN A 266 -8.94 -1.18 -5.77
CA ASN A 266 -8.50 -1.86 -4.56
C ASN A 266 -7.79 -3.22 -4.70
N ASP A 267 -7.02 -3.46 -5.77
CA ASP A 267 -6.37 -4.78 -5.97
C ASP A 267 -4.95 -4.73 -6.54
N ASP A 268 -4.13 -3.80 -6.06
CA ASP A 268 -2.72 -3.76 -6.44
C ASP A 268 -1.81 -3.40 -5.27
N SER A 269 -0.61 -3.97 -5.30
CA SER A 269 0.51 -3.57 -4.45
C SER A 269 0.82 -2.07 -4.49
N GLU A 270 0.37 -1.36 -5.54
CA GLU A 270 0.51 0.09 -5.67
C GLU A 270 -0.45 0.90 -4.79
N SER A 271 -1.60 0.33 -4.37
CA SER A 271 -2.54 1.01 -3.45
C SER A 271 -1.91 1.32 -2.09
N PHE A 272 -0.96 0.49 -1.65
CA PHE A 272 -0.19 0.72 -0.41
C PHE A 272 0.76 1.92 -0.48
N ASN A 273 1.08 2.39 -1.69
CA ASN A 273 1.97 3.53 -1.88
C ASN A 273 1.22 4.88 -1.91
N GLN A 274 -0.11 4.87 -1.88
CA GLN A 274 -0.93 6.09 -1.87
C GLN A 274 -0.80 6.83 -0.53
N CYS A 275 -0.14 7.99 -0.56
CA CYS A 275 0.13 8.79 0.63
C CYS A 275 -0.61 10.14 0.63
N ARG A 276 -1.10 10.57 -0.53
CA ARG A 276 -1.82 11.85 -0.70
C ARG A 276 -2.89 11.73 -1.77
N VAL A 277 -4.05 12.33 -1.55
CA VAL A 277 -5.12 12.49 -2.55
C VAL A 277 -5.53 13.95 -2.62
N THR A 278 -5.65 14.50 -3.82
CA THR A 278 -6.17 15.85 -4.05
C THR A 278 -7.53 15.79 -4.73
N PHE A 279 -8.32 16.84 -4.51
CA PHE A 279 -9.67 16.97 -5.03
C PHE A 279 -9.86 18.36 -5.65
N GLU A 280 -10.24 18.38 -6.92
CA GLU A 280 -10.62 19.60 -7.64
C GLU A 280 -12.14 19.63 -7.76
N HIS A 281 -12.73 20.79 -7.47
CA HIS A 281 -14.17 20.96 -7.43
C HIS A 281 -14.64 21.96 -8.48
N ASP A 282 -15.85 21.74 -9.01
CA ASP A 282 -16.54 22.69 -9.86
C ASP A 282 -17.15 23.85 -9.04
N ILE A 283 -17.82 24.77 -9.73
CA ILE A 283 -18.47 25.93 -9.08
C ILE A 283 -19.60 25.53 -8.13
N ASN A 284 -20.17 24.33 -8.32
CA ASN A 284 -21.28 23.79 -7.54
C ASN A 284 -20.78 22.94 -6.38
N GLY A 285 -19.45 22.82 -6.21
CA GLY A 285 -18.83 22.01 -5.17
C GLY A 285 -18.79 20.50 -5.46
N GLN A 286 -19.06 20.07 -6.70
CA GLN A 286 -18.89 18.68 -7.11
C GLN A 286 -17.44 18.40 -7.48
N ILE A 287 -16.94 17.20 -7.17
CA ILE A 287 -15.59 16.81 -7.60
C ILE A 287 -15.57 16.67 -9.12
N GLN A 288 -14.61 17.36 -9.75
CA GLN A 288 -14.24 17.17 -11.15
C GLN A 288 -13.08 16.18 -11.26
N ASN A 289 -12.06 16.32 -10.41
CA ASN A 289 -10.88 15.45 -10.43
C ASN A 289 -10.54 14.96 -9.03
N GLN A 290 -10.25 13.67 -8.91
CA GLN A 290 -9.60 13.07 -7.75
C GLN A 290 -8.29 12.43 -8.18
N SER A 291 -7.18 12.91 -7.63
CA SER A 291 -5.84 12.46 -8.03
C SER A 291 -5.08 11.90 -6.82
N ALA A 292 -4.61 10.66 -6.93
CA ALA A 292 -3.86 9.98 -5.87
C ALA A 292 -2.37 9.98 -6.19
N TYR A 293 -1.53 10.25 -5.20
CA TYR A 293 -0.09 10.39 -5.34
C TYR A 293 0.67 9.53 -4.34
N SER A 294 1.85 9.10 -4.76
CA SER A 294 2.86 8.51 -3.88
C SER A 294 3.48 9.55 -2.95
N ARG A 295 4.26 9.11 -1.95
CA ARG A 295 5.05 10.02 -1.09
C ARG A 295 6.07 10.87 -1.87
N GLY A 296 6.52 10.38 -3.03
CA GLY A 296 7.35 11.11 -3.97
C GLY A 296 6.56 11.95 -4.96
N ASN A 297 5.28 12.27 -4.73
CA ASN A 297 4.50 13.14 -5.62
C ASN A 297 4.24 12.57 -7.03
N ARG A 298 4.64 11.31 -7.32
CA ARG A 298 4.24 10.59 -8.54
C ARG A 298 2.74 10.29 -8.52
N LEU A 299 2.02 10.64 -9.59
CA LEU A 299 0.60 10.32 -9.77
C LEU A 299 0.43 8.79 -9.91
N ILE A 300 -0.47 8.20 -9.12
CA ILE A 300 -0.79 6.76 -9.10
C ILE A 300 -2.05 6.49 -9.92
N TYR A 301 -3.06 7.35 -9.77
CA TYR A 301 -4.25 7.35 -10.61
C TYR A 301 -4.93 8.71 -10.54
N GLN A 302 -5.73 9.01 -11.56
CA GLN A 302 -6.66 10.13 -11.55
C GLN A 302 -8.04 9.68 -12.04
N LEU A 303 -9.07 10.10 -11.31
CA LEU A 303 -10.46 9.94 -11.66
C LEU A 303 -11.02 11.30 -12.08
N HIS A 304 -11.41 11.42 -13.36
CA HIS A 304 -12.13 12.56 -13.89
C HIS A 304 -13.63 12.27 -13.89
N TYR A 305 -14.40 13.00 -13.10
CA TYR A 305 -15.84 12.84 -12.97
C TYR A 305 -16.56 13.53 -14.13
N THR A 306 -16.92 12.76 -15.15
CA THR A 306 -17.75 13.22 -16.27
C THR A 306 -19.18 13.51 -15.84
N ARG A 307 -19.64 12.85 -14.77
CA ARG A 307 -20.90 13.06 -14.07
C ARG A 307 -20.68 12.77 -12.59
N PRO A 308 -21.55 13.26 -11.67
CA PRO A 308 -21.41 12.99 -10.24
C PRO A 308 -21.23 11.52 -9.88
N ASN A 309 -21.82 10.61 -10.67
CA ASN A 309 -21.80 9.18 -10.46
C ASN A 309 -21.04 8.39 -11.54
N ILE A 310 -20.32 9.04 -12.45
CA ILE A 310 -19.48 8.37 -13.46
C ILE A 310 -18.11 9.05 -13.52
N ALA A 311 -17.07 8.31 -13.15
CA ALA A 311 -15.69 8.73 -13.29
C ALA A 311 -15.00 7.97 -14.42
N GLU A 312 -14.17 8.68 -15.18
CA GLU A 312 -13.23 8.15 -16.15
C GLU A 312 -11.86 8.06 -15.48
N TYR A 313 -11.16 6.94 -15.64
CA TYR A 313 -9.72 6.94 -15.40
C TYR A 313 -9.07 7.82 -16.44
N VAL A 314 -8.35 8.85 -16.01
CA VAL A 314 -7.55 9.65 -16.94
C VAL A 314 -6.35 8.80 -17.33
N MET A 315 -6.41 8.29 -18.56
CA MET A 315 -5.40 7.42 -19.16
C MET A 315 -4.43 8.24 -20.01
N GLU A 316 -4.08 9.48 -19.62
CA GLU A 316 -2.90 10.09 -20.22
C GLU A 316 -1.78 9.07 -20.05
N ASP A 317 -1.07 8.88 -21.15
CA ASP A 317 -0.14 7.81 -21.39
C ASP A 317 0.80 7.69 -20.18
N GLY A 318 0.55 6.70 -19.31
CA GLY A 318 1.30 6.43 -18.09
C GLY A 318 0.62 6.59 -16.72
N ILE A 319 -0.60 7.16 -16.63
CA ILE A 319 -1.19 7.54 -15.32
C ILE A 319 -1.77 6.37 -14.51
N SER A 320 -2.18 5.25 -15.12
CA SER A 320 -2.70 4.08 -14.37
C SER A 320 -2.26 2.75 -15.00
N LYS A 321 -1.16 2.18 -14.46
CA LYS A 321 -0.62 0.87 -14.88
C LYS A 321 -1.56 -0.30 -14.58
N ALA A 322 -2.37 -0.17 -13.54
CA ALA A 322 -3.37 -1.16 -13.08
C ALA A 322 -4.56 -1.33 -14.04
N VAL A 323 -5.03 -0.20 -14.62
CA VAL A 323 -6.26 -0.16 -15.43
C VAL A 323 -6.01 -0.57 -16.87
N THR A 324 -4.86 -0.17 -17.41
CA THR A 324 -4.54 -0.28 -18.84
C THR A 324 -4.61 -1.72 -19.37
N PRO A 325 -4.11 -2.76 -18.66
CA PRO A 325 -4.19 -4.15 -19.13
C PRO A 325 -5.60 -4.76 -19.03
N SER A 326 -6.45 -4.23 -18.15
CA SER A 326 -7.82 -4.77 -17.93
C SER A 326 -8.82 -4.27 -18.97
N GLY A 327 -8.57 -3.12 -19.60
CA GLY A 327 -9.49 -2.45 -20.51
C GLY A 327 -10.68 -1.76 -19.81
N VAL A 328 -10.66 -1.65 -18.48
CA VAL A 328 -11.57 -0.77 -17.73
C VAL A 328 -11.22 0.68 -18.10
N LYS A 329 -12.23 1.53 -18.26
CA LYS A 329 -12.06 2.96 -18.53
C LYS A 329 -12.92 3.83 -17.63
N TYR A 330 -14.17 3.42 -17.39
CA TYR A 330 -15.10 4.15 -16.54
C TYR A 330 -15.48 3.35 -15.30
N ILE A 331 -15.82 4.08 -14.25
CA ILE A 331 -16.46 3.57 -13.06
C ILE A 331 -17.79 4.27 -12.90
N LYS A 332 -18.87 3.49 -12.79
CA LYS A 332 -20.18 3.98 -12.43
C LYS A 332 -20.45 3.71 -10.95
N PHE A 333 -20.73 4.76 -10.19
CA PHE A 333 -21.15 4.69 -8.79
C PHE A 333 -22.68 4.66 -8.68
N VAL A 334 -23.19 3.87 -7.75
CA VAL A 334 -24.62 3.81 -7.39
C VAL A 334 -24.73 4.21 -5.93
N ARG A 335 -25.60 5.18 -5.65
CA ARG A 335 -25.78 5.79 -4.33
C ARG A 335 -27.27 5.87 -4.00
N PRO A 336 -27.68 5.56 -2.76
CA PRO A 336 -29.02 5.88 -2.29
C PRO A 336 -29.22 7.39 -2.20
N ASP A 337 -30.42 7.89 -2.54
CA ASP A 337 -30.74 9.31 -2.42
C ASP A 337 -31.28 9.70 -1.03
N THR A 338 -31.79 8.73 -0.27
CA THR A 338 -32.44 8.93 1.02
C THR A 338 -32.06 7.85 2.01
N GLY A 339 -32.33 8.09 3.29
CA GLY A 339 -31.99 7.16 4.38
C GLY A 339 -30.60 7.39 4.97
N PRO A 340 -30.17 6.55 5.93
CA PRO A 340 -28.90 6.72 6.65
C PRO A 340 -27.67 6.61 5.75
N ASP A 341 -27.77 5.83 4.67
CA ASP A 341 -26.70 5.58 3.70
C ASP A 341 -26.74 6.55 2.49
N ALA A 342 -27.57 7.59 2.55
CA ALA A 342 -27.71 8.54 1.46
C ALA A 342 -26.35 9.13 1.04
N GLY A 343 -26.04 9.00 -0.26
CA GLY A 343 -24.81 9.45 -0.88
C GLY A 343 -23.61 8.51 -0.72
N LEU A 344 -23.68 7.41 0.02
CA LEU A 344 -22.58 6.44 0.11
C LEU A 344 -22.49 5.62 -1.19
N ASP A 345 -21.27 5.28 -1.60
CA ASP A 345 -21.00 4.49 -2.82
C ASP A 345 -21.38 3.01 -2.62
N GLN A 346 -22.67 2.70 -2.62
CA GLN A 346 -23.22 1.36 -2.38
C GLN A 346 -22.81 0.35 -3.46
N GLU A 347 -22.69 0.79 -4.71
CA GLU A 347 -22.07 -0.05 -5.74
C GLU A 347 -21.13 0.77 -6.59
N PHE A 348 -20.11 0.12 -7.12
CA PHE A 348 -19.37 0.64 -8.26
C PHE A 348 -19.07 -0.44 -9.28
N LEU A 349 -19.33 -0.11 -10.55
CA LEU A 349 -19.25 -1.01 -11.70
C LEU A 349 -18.13 -0.57 -12.64
N TYR A 350 -17.30 -1.52 -13.06
CA TYR A 350 -16.20 -1.27 -14.00
C TYR A 350 -16.68 -1.41 -15.44
N LEU A 351 -16.42 -0.40 -16.27
CA LEU A 351 -16.94 -0.30 -17.63
C LEU A 351 -15.82 0.00 -18.63
N ASP A 352 -15.93 -0.52 -19.86
CA ASP A 352 -15.05 -0.23 -20.99
C ASP A 352 -15.40 1.09 -21.70
N ASN A 353 -14.69 1.42 -22.78
CA ASN A 353 -14.91 2.64 -23.58
C ASN A 353 -16.32 2.76 -24.17
N ASN A 354 -17.04 1.65 -24.30
CA ASN A 354 -18.40 1.60 -24.84
C ASN A 354 -19.46 1.58 -23.71
N GLY A 355 -19.05 1.71 -22.45
CA GLY A 355 -19.91 1.63 -21.28
C GLY A 355 -20.38 0.21 -20.93
N LYS A 356 -19.75 -0.84 -21.50
CA LYS A 356 -20.05 -2.24 -21.18
C LYS A 356 -19.20 -2.72 -20.01
N ARG A 357 -19.75 -3.63 -19.20
CA ARG A 357 -19.04 -4.19 -18.04
C ARG A 357 -17.76 -4.91 -18.45
N LYS A 358 -16.68 -4.62 -17.72
CA LYS A 358 -15.34 -5.19 -17.95
C LYS A 358 -14.73 -5.59 -16.60
N PRO A 359 -14.07 -6.76 -16.49
CA PRO A 359 -13.44 -7.12 -15.22
C PRO A 359 -12.17 -6.30 -14.99
N ALA A 360 -11.90 -5.94 -13.75
CA ALA A 360 -10.59 -5.49 -13.29
C ALA A 360 -9.57 -6.66 -13.36
N PRO A 361 -8.25 -6.43 -13.19
CA PRO A 361 -7.22 -7.47 -13.32
C PRO A 361 -7.45 -8.75 -12.49
N ASN A 362 -8.16 -8.61 -11.37
CA ASN A 362 -8.54 -9.69 -10.46
C ASN A 362 -9.75 -10.53 -10.88
N GLY A 363 -10.38 -10.18 -12.01
CA GLY A 363 -11.57 -10.84 -12.56
C GLY A 363 -12.92 -10.28 -12.07
N VAL A 364 -12.92 -9.29 -11.18
CA VAL A 364 -14.13 -8.71 -10.58
C VAL A 364 -14.68 -7.60 -11.48
N TYR A 365 -16.01 -7.54 -11.68
CA TYR A 365 -16.69 -6.55 -12.56
C TYR A 365 -17.23 -5.33 -11.80
N GLY A 366 -17.14 -5.33 -10.47
CA GLY A 366 -17.58 -4.27 -9.59
C GLY A 366 -17.73 -4.79 -8.16
N ASN A 367 -18.12 -3.92 -7.23
CA ASN A 367 -18.38 -4.30 -5.85
C ASN A 367 -19.72 -3.74 -5.38
N HIS A 368 -20.39 -4.49 -4.50
CA HIS A 368 -21.51 -4.02 -3.68
C HIS A 368 -21.04 -3.86 -2.23
N LEU A 369 -21.42 -2.76 -1.58
CA LEU A 369 -20.98 -2.37 -0.24
C LEU A 369 -22.16 -2.16 0.70
N ILE A 370 -21.98 -2.59 1.95
CA ILE A 370 -22.88 -2.27 3.07
C ILE A 370 -22.06 -1.47 4.09
N PHE A 371 -22.67 -0.45 4.69
CA PHE A 371 -21.98 0.48 5.58
C PHE A 371 -22.51 0.40 7.02
N ASN A 372 -21.66 0.76 7.98
CA ASN A 372 -22.08 1.07 9.34
C ASN A 372 -22.60 2.52 9.45
N PRO A 373 -23.14 2.95 10.61
CA PRO A 373 -23.61 4.32 10.80
C PRO A 373 -22.55 5.42 10.63
N LEU A 374 -21.25 5.10 10.72
CA LEU A 374 -20.16 6.02 10.43
C LEU A 374 -19.89 6.16 8.92
N GLY A 375 -20.55 5.35 8.08
CA GLY A 375 -20.33 5.31 6.63
C GLY A 375 -19.08 4.52 6.24
N LEU A 376 -18.53 3.68 7.11
CA LEU A 376 -17.44 2.76 6.79
C LEU A 376 -17.99 1.43 6.28
N PRO A 377 -17.37 0.83 5.23
CA PRO A 377 -17.87 -0.41 4.63
C PRO A 377 -17.67 -1.58 5.59
N VAL A 378 -18.74 -2.27 5.98
CA VAL A 378 -18.70 -3.49 6.82
C VAL A 378 -18.85 -4.77 6.02
N GLU A 379 -19.30 -4.66 4.78
CA GLU A 379 -19.37 -5.77 3.84
C GLU A 379 -19.01 -5.28 2.44
N ARG A 380 -18.24 -6.11 1.74
CA ARG A 380 -17.89 -5.93 0.33
C ARG A 380 -18.09 -7.24 -0.41
N THR A 381 -18.94 -7.20 -1.42
CA THR A 381 -19.28 -8.36 -2.25
C THR A 381 -18.80 -8.11 -3.68
N ALA A 382 -17.94 -9.00 -4.17
CA ALA A 382 -17.40 -8.96 -5.53
C ALA A 382 -18.50 -9.37 -6.53
N LEU A 383 -18.66 -8.57 -7.59
CA LEU A 383 -19.69 -8.78 -8.61
C LEU A 383 -19.10 -9.44 -9.85
N GLY A 384 -19.79 -10.46 -10.37
CA GLY A 384 -19.51 -11.09 -11.65
C GLY A 384 -20.09 -10.32 -12.84
N MET A 385 -19.91 -10.86 -14.05
CA MET A 385 -20.37 -10.23 -15.30
C MET A 385 -21.88 -9.90 -15.28
N ASN A 386 -22.69 -10.81 -14.73
CA ASN A 386 -24.15 -10.67 -14.59
C ASN A 386 -24.57 -9.77 -13.41
N GLY A 387 -23.63 -9.27 -12.59
CA GLY A 387 -23.91 -8.44 -11.42
C GLY A 387 -24.33 -9.21 -10.18
N GLN A 388 -24.25 -10.53 -10.21
CA GLN A 388 -24.44 -11.38 -9.04
C GLN A 388 -23.10 -11.57 -8.31
N PRO A 389 -23.11 -11.91 -7.01
CA PRO A 389 -21.89 -12.28 -6.29
C PRO A 389 -21.11 -13.37 -7.03
N ALA A 390 -19.82 -13.15 -7.27
CA ALA A 390 -18.95 -14.12 -7.91
C ALA A 390 -17.56 -14.06 -7.28
N PRO A 391 -16.90 -15.21 -7.07
CA PRO A 391 -15.56 -15.21 -6.51
C PRO A 391 -14.58 -14.50 -7.44
N ALA A 392 -13.71 -13.68 -6.86
CA ALA A 392 -12.51 -13.21 -7.53
C ALA A 392 -11.61 -14.42 -7.91
N ARG A 393 -10.57 -14.19 -8.71
CA ARG A 393 -9.63 -15.24 -9.14
C ARG A 393 -9.00 -16.05 -7.99
N ILE A 394 -9.03 -15.51 -6.77
CA ILE A 394 -8.54 -16.11 -5.52
C ILE A 394 -9.60 -16.86 -4.70
N GLY A 395 -10.81 -17.09 -5.22
CA GLY A 395 -11.87 -17.85 -4.55
C GLY A 395 -12.70 -17.07 -3.50
N VAL A 396 -12.29 -15.84 -3.16
CA VAL A 396 -13.02 -14.95 -2.24
C VAL A 396 -14.13 -14.22 -3.00
N ALA A 397 -15.37 -14.34 -2.55
CA ALA A 397 -16.52 -13.63 -3.12
C ALA A 397 -16.99 -12.46 -2.25
N LYS A 398 -16.73 -12.52 -0.94
CA LYS A 398 -17.17 -11.52 0.03
C LYS A 398 -16.12 -11.28 1.10
N LYS A 399 -16.00 -10.03 1.54
CA LYS A 399 -15.17 -9.58 2.67
C LYS A 399 -16.07 -8.86 3.68
N THR A 400 -15.89 -9.12 4.97
CA THR A 400 -16.59 -8.39 6.04
C THR A 400 -15.60 -7.70 6.95
N GLU A 401 -15.96 -6.54 7.48
CA GLU A 401 -15.09 -5.68 8.26
C GLU A 401 -15.84 -5.10 9.47
N ASN A 402 -15.19 -5.06 10.63
CA ASN A 402 -15.72 -4.43 11.83
C ASN A 402 -14.77 -3.33 12.31
N TYR A 403 -15.35 -2.26 12.84
CA TYR A 403 -14.63 -1.07 13.27
C TYR A 403 -14.97 -0.70 14.71
N ASP A 404 -14.03 -0.09 15.41
CA ASP A 404 -14.30 0.58 16.68
C ASP A 404 -15.01 1.93 16.49
N SER A 405 -15.36 2.61 17.59
CA SER A 405 -16.05 3.91 17.55
C SER A 405 -15.20 5.06 16.99
N GLN A 406 -13.88 4.89 16.91
CA GLN A 406 -12.98 5.85 16.26
C GLN A 406 -12.81 5.55 14.76
N GLY A 407 -13.34 4.44 14.26
CA GLY A 407 -13.21 4.02 12.87
C GLY A 407 -11.93 3.23 12.57
N ASN A 408 -11.25 2.69 13.58
CA ASN A 408 -10.13 1.78 13.37
C ASN A 408 -10.66 0.36 13.06
N LEU A 409 -10.06 -0.34 12.09
CA LEU A 409 -10.46 -1.68 11.66
C LEU A 409 -10.02 -2.75 12.67
N ILE A 410 -10.95 -3.32 13.42
CA ILE A 410 -10.66 -4.32 14.47
C ILE A 410 -10.74 -5.77 13.99
N GLN A 411 -11.45 -6.03 12.89
CA GLN A 411 -11.65 -7.39 12.36
C GLN A 411 -11.94 -7.35 10.87
N SER A 412 -11.39 -8.29 10.11
CA SER A 412 -11.63 -8.48 8.68
C SER A 412 -11.67 -9.96 8.34
N GLY A 413 -12.77 -10.45 7.76
CA GLY A 413 -12.96 -11.85 7.36
C GLY A 413 -13.25 -12.01 5.87
N VAL A 414 -12.92 -13.17 5.30
CA VAL A 414 -13.15 -13.51 3.88
C VAL A 414 -14.04 -14.75 3.71
N PHE A 415 -14.93 -14.69 2.72
CA PHE A 415 -16.02 -15.65 2.54
C PHE A 415 -16.17 -16.05 1.07
N GLY A 416 -16.58 -17.30 0.85
CA GLY A 416 -16.94 -17.86 -0.44
C GLY A 416 -18.28 -17.35 -0.96
N ALA A 417 -18.65 -17.75 -2.17
CA ALA A 417 -19.92 -17.36 -2.79
C ALA A 417 -21.15 -17.97 -2.09
N ASP A 418 -20.95 -19.05 -1.32
CA ASP A 418 -21.95 -19.68 -0.46
C ASP A 418 -22.11 -18.98 0.90
N GLY A 419 -21.33 -17.93 1.16
CA GLY A 419 -21.33 -17.18 2.41
C GLY A 419 -20.57 -17.85 3.56
N GLN A 420 -19.91 -19.00 3.33
CA GLN A 420 -19.09 -19.65 4.35
C GLN A 420 -17.69 -19.02 4.42
N PRO A 421 -17.04 -18.99 5.59
CA PRO A 421 -15.64 -18.57 5.69
C PRO A 421 -14.75 -19.45 4.80
N VAL A 422 -13.80 -18.82 4.11
CA VAL A 422 -12.81 -19.51 3.27
C VAL A 422 -11.41 -19.03 3.63
N LEU A 423 -10.37 -19.77 3.25
CA LEU A 423 -9.00 -19.28 3.39
C LEU A 423 -8.67 -18.33 2.25
N GLY A 424 -8.15 -17.15 2.59
CA GLY A 424 -7.53 -16.23 1.65
C GLY A 424 -6.25 -16.78 1.04
N SER A 425 -5.66 -16.03 0.11
CA SER A 425 -4.40 -16.40 -0.56
C SER A 425 -3.21 -16.51 0.40
N ASP A 426 -3.27 -15.80 1.53
CA ASP A 426 -2.30 -15.81 2.61
C ASP A 426 -2.49 -16.98 3.60
N GLY A 427 -3.59 -17.75 3.47
CA GLY A 427 -3.90 -18.89 4.31
C GLY A 427 -4.69 -18.55 5.58
N ALA A 428 -5.23 -17.34 5.72
CA ALA A 428 -6.11 -16.96 6.83
C ALA A 428 -7.56 -16.76 6.37
N ALA A 429 -8.51 -17.09 7.25
CA ALA A 429 -9.92 -16.77 7.04
C ALA A 429 -10.29 -15.38 7.61
N GLU A 430 -9.54 -14.94 8.62
CA GLU A 430 -9.82 -13.72 9.35
C GLU A 430 -8.55 -13.09 9.92
N THR A 431 -8.53 -11.77 10.02
CA THR A 431 -7.51 -10.99 10.73
C THR A 431 -8.18 -10.11 11.77
N ARG A 432 -7.60 -10.01 12.97
CA ARG A 432 -8.06 -9.14 14.06
C ARG A 432 -6.96 -8.20 14.50
N SER A 433 -7.32 -6.98 14.85
CA SER A 433 -6.38 -5.94 15.27
C SER A 433 -6.81 -5.29 16.58
N VAL A 434 -5.83 -4.99 17.43
CA VAL A 434 -6.00 -4.29 18.71
C VAL A 434 -5.25 -2.97 18.64
N TYR A 435 -5.86 -1.91 19.18
CA TYR A 435 -5.30 -0.56 19.16
C TYR A 435 -5.03 -0.04 20.58
N ASP A 436 -4.09 0.90 20.71
CA ASP A 436 -3.92 1.69 21.93
C ASP A 436 -4.98 2.82 22.01
N SER A 437 -4.96 3.59 23.10
CA SER A 437 -5.91 4.71 23.31
C SER A 437 -5.79 5.85 22.29
N TYR A 438 -4.66 5.92 21.58
CA TYR A 438 -4.40 6.91 20.53
C TYR A 438 -4.75 6.37 19.14
N GLY A 439 -5.06 5.07 19.01
CA GLY A 439 -5.38 4.39 17.76
C GLY A 439 -4.15 3.93 16.97
N ASN A 440 -3.02 3.69 17.64
CA ASN A 440 -1.90 2.93 17.07
C ASN A 440 -2.15 1.43 17.20
N ILE A 441 -1.74 0.64 16.21
CA ILE A 441 -1.92 -0.82 16.23
C ILE A 441 -1.00 -1.41 17.28
N LYS A 442 -1.53 -2.04 18.32
CA LYS A 442 -0.75 -2.80 19.30
C LYS A 442 -0.49 -4.23 18.86
N GLU A 443 -1.46 -4.83 18.18
CA GLU A 443 -1.40 -6.22 17.75
C GLU A 443 -2.24 -6.39 16.50
N THR A 444 -1.79 -7.22 15.56
CA THR A 444 -2.65 -7.80 14.53
C THR A 444 -2.33 -9.27 14.35
N ALA A 445 -3.37 -10.10 14.23
CA ALA A 445 -3.25 -11.55 14.24
C ALA A 445 -4.23 -12.22 13.28
N SER A 446 -3.83 -13.35 12.72
CA SER A 446 -4.57 -14.08 11.68
C SER A 446 -5.10 -15.41 12.20
N TYR A 447 -6.32 -15.73 11.78
CA TYR A 447 -7.11 -16.85 12.29
C TYR A 447 -7.60 -17.76 11.15
N GLY A 448 -7.62 -19.05 11.42
CA GLY A 448 -8.14 -20.08 10.52
C GLY A 448 -9.67 -20.21 10.57
N LEU A 449 -10.19 -21.19 9.84
CA LEU A 449 -11.63 -21.48 9.78
C LEU A 449 -12.23 -21.92 11.13
N ASP A 450 -11.40 -22.45 12.02
CA ASP A 450 -11.76 -22.87 13.38
C ASP A 450 -11.70 -21.71 14.40
N GLY A 451 -11.34 -20.50 13.96
CA GLY A 451 -11.17 -19.33 14.81
C GLY A 451 -9.93 -19.37 15.70
N GLN A 452 -8.99 -20.30 15.47
CA GLN A 452 -7.69 -20.35 16.14
C GLN A 452 -6.61 -19.61 15.34
N LEU A 453 -5.53 -19.21 16.01
CA LEU A 453 -4.39 -18.58 15.33
C LEU A 453 -3.79 -19.54 14.30
N VAL A 454 -3.56 -19.05 13.10
CA VAL A 454 -2.97 -19.83 11.99
C VAL A 454 -1.65 -19.20 11.55
N THR A 455 -0.71 -20.00 11.07
CA THR A 455 0.52 -19.47 10.47
C THR A 455 0.25 -19.09 9.03
N LEU A 456 0.45 -17.82 8.68
CA LEU A 456 0.29 -17.33 7.31
C LEU A 456 1.32 -17.96 6.37
N LYS A 457 0.94 -18.29 5.12
CA LYS A 457 1.85 -18.82 4.09
C LYS A 457 3.03 -17.88 3.83
N ASN A 458 2.77 -16.57 3.85
CA ASN A 458 3.74 -15.49 3.82
C ASN A 458 3.12 -14.37 4.67
N PRO A 459 3.68 -14.00 5.83
CA PRO A 459 5.10 -14.05 6.17
C PRO A 459 5.59 -15.26 7.01
N GLY A 460 4.79 -16.32 7.21
CA GLY A 460 5.21 -17.44 8.06
C GLY A 460 5.02 -17.20 9.56
N VAL A 461 4.10 -16.30 9.93
CA VAL A 461 3.80 -15.91 11.31
C VAL A 461 2.29 -15.86 11.52
N SER A 462 1.84 -15.91 12.77
CA SER A 462 0.41 -15.76 13.10
C SER A 462 0.00 -14.34 13.40
N GLY A 463 0.95 -13.48 13.77
CA GLY A 463 0.66 -12.08 13.99
C GLY A 463 1.90 -11.28 14.38
N ILE A 464 1.66 -9.99 14.61
CA ILE A 464 2.66 -9.03 15.06
C ILE A 464 2.14 -8.24 16.25
N ALA A 465 3.05 -7.83 17.13
CA ALA A 465 2.77 -6.88 18.18
C ALA A 465 3.79 -5.73 18.16
N LEU A 466 3.33 -4.56 18.59
CA LEU A 466 4.00 -3.27 18.39
C LEU A 466 3.93 -2.46 19.69
N ALA A 467 5.00 -1.71 19.96
CA ALA A 467 5.01 -0.68 20.98
C ALA A 467 5.54 0.64 20.42
N TYR A 468 5.09 1.74 21.01
CA TYR A 468 5.35 3.09 20.55
C TYR A 468 5.92 3.96 21.66
N ASP A 469 6.75 4.94 21.30
CA ASP A 469 7.11 6.04 22.20
C ASP A 469 5.98 7.09 22.29
N SER A 470 6.21 8.15 23.07
CA SER A 470 5.26 9.24 23.22
C SER A 470 5.05 10.09 21.95
N GLN A 471 5.83 9.89 20.89
CA GLN A 471 5.64 10.55 19.60
C GLN A 471 4.96 9.61 18.59
N GLY A 472 4.57 8.40 19.00
CA GLY A 472 4.01 7.39 18.09
C GLY A 472 5.06 6.73 17.19
N ASN A 473 6.37 6.84 17.48
CA ASN A 473 7.38 6.08 16.75
C ASN A 473 7.43 4.63 17.25
N ILE A 474 7.53 3.66 16.34
CA ILE A 474 7.66 2.25 16.70
C ILE A 474 9.00 2.03 17.42
N ILE A 475 8.96 1.60 18.68
CA ILE A 475 10.13 1.27 19.49
C ILE A 475 10.31 -0.24 19.68
N GLU A 476 9.26 -1.01 19.42
CA GLU A 476 9.31 -2.47 19.48
C GLU A 476 8.38 -3.06 18.41
N TYR A 477 8.84 -4.15 17.79
CA TYR A 477 8.10 -4.94 16.83
C TYR A 477 8.41 -6.41 17.06
N THR A 478 7.40 -7.25 17.22
CA THR A 478 7.54 -8.68 17.48
C THR A 478 6.66 -9.51 16.56
N TYR A 479 7.17 -10.66 16.14
CA TYR A 479 6.42 -11.72 15.46
C TYR A 479 6.07 -12.82 16.46
N PHE A 480 4.85 -13.37 16.35
CA PHE A 480 4.43 -14.51 17.16
C PHE A 480 3.73 -15.59 16.35
N GLY A 481 3.82 -16.83 16.84
CA GLY A 481 3.19 -18.02 16.25
C GLY A 481 1.82 -18.34 16.85
N PRO A 482 1.21 -19.47 16.46
CA PRO A 482 -0.12 -19.88 16.93
C PRO A 482 -0.22 -20.05 18.46
N ASP A 483 0.90 -20.39 19.09
CA ASP A 483 1.06 -20.56 20.54
C ASP A 483 1.37 -19.25 21.28
N ARG A 484 1.37 -18.11 20.57
CA ARG A 484 1.76 -16.77 21.02
C ARG A 484 3.21 -16.65 21.51
N GLN A 485 4.05 -17.63 21.21
CA GLN A 485 5.49 -17.50 21.44
C GLN A 485 6.13 -16.69 20.32
N LEU A 486 7.28 -16.07 20.63
CA LEU A 486 8.06 -15.38 19.62
C LEU A 486 8.51 -16.38 18.55
N VAL A 487 8.30 -16.03 17.28
CA VAL A 487 8.75 -16.84 16.13
C VAL A 487 9.52 -15.94 15.18
N ARG A 488 10.39 -16.52 14.35
CA ARG A 488 11.11 -15.73 13.36
C ARG A 488 10.22 -15.39 12.19
N GLY A 489 10.20 -14.12 11.80
CA GLY A 489 9.55 -13.66 10.57
C GLY A 489 10.46 -13.73 9.33
N PRO A 490 10.03 -13.17 8.20
CA PRO A 490 10.70 -13.30 6.88
C PRO A 490 12.14 -12.79 6.83
N LEU A 491 12.46 -11.80 7.66
CA LEU A 491 13.80 -11.19 7.73
C LEU A 491 14.71 -11.88 8.75
N GLY A 492 14.25 -12.98 9.35
CA GLY A 492 15.06 -13.84 10.21
C GLY A 492 15.12 -13.45 11.68
N PHE A 493 14.48 -12.36 12.10
CA PHE A 493 14.38 -11.99 13.51
C PHE A 493 12.96 -12.28 14.03
N ALA A 494 12.82 -12.45 15.35
CA ALA A 494 11.53 -12.56 16.01
C ALA A 494 11.08 -11.24 16.63
N LYS A 495 12.04 -10.42 17.04
CA LYS A 495 11.80 -9.09 17.61
C LYS A 495 12.84 -8.10 17.10
N TYR A 496 12.45 -6.84 16.94
CA TYR A 496 13.40 -5.74 16.98
C TYR A 496 12.99 -4.69 18.00
N THR A 497 13.99 -4.01 18.56
CA THR A 497 13.81 -2.77 19.31
C THR A 497 14.43 -1.61 18.54
N ALA A 498 13.84 -0.42 18.62
CA ALA A 498 14.30 0.76 17.91
C ALA A 498 14.53 1.93 18.87
N VAL A 499 15.64 2.64 18.67
CA VAL A 499 15.93 3.92 19.32
C VAL A 499 15.93 5.00 18.25
N TRP A 500 15.17 6.07 18.49
CA TRP A 500 15.03 7.20 17.59
C TRP A 500 15.82 8.40 18.10
N ASP A 501 16.50 9.10 17.19
CA ASP A 501 17.11 10.39 17.49
C ASP A 501 16.16 11.55 17.13
N GLU A 502 16.51 12.76 17.60
CA GLU A 502 15.72 13.98 17.36
C GLU A 502 15.56 14.32 15.87
N LYS A 503 16.51 13.88 15.03
CA LYS A 503 16.52 14.11 13.58
C LYS A 503 15.76 13.02 12.81
N GLY A 504 15.17 12.04 13.49
CA GLY A 504 14.44 10.93 12.87
C GLY A 504 15.32 9.79 12.36
N GLY A 505 16.60 9.77 12.72
CA GLY A 505 17.45 8.59 12.57
C GLY A 505 17.01 7.48 13.52
N MET A 506 17.12 6.23 13.07
CA MET A 506 16.65 5.05 13.80
C MET A 506 17.78 4.02 13.91
N LEU A 507 18.04 3.52 15.12
CA LEU A 507 18.88 2.36 15.36
C LEU A 507 18.01 1.16 15.76
N GLN A 508 17.91 0.18 14.87
CA GLN A 508 17.22 -1.09 15.10
C GLN A 508 18.20 -2.14 15.63
N SER A 509 17.79 -2.90 16.65
CA SER A 509 18.52 -4.07 17.16
C SER A 509 17.63 -5.31 17.04
N PHE A 510 18.14 -6.39 16.48
CA PHE A 510 17.36 -7.58 16.12
C PHE A 510 17.62 -8.75 17.07
N PHE A 511 16.56 -9.47 17.44
CA PHE A 511 16.58 -10.55 18.42
C PHE A 511 15.88 -11.81 17.89
N GLY A 512 16.40 -12.97 18.28
CA GLY A 512 15.76 -14.26 18.03
C GLY A 512 14.60 -14.56 19.01
N PRO A 513 13.89 -15.69 18.82
CA PRO A 513 12.87 -16.16 19.76
C PRO A 513 13.37 -16.35 21.19
N ASP A 514 14.66 -16.64 21.36
CA ASP A 514 15.34 -16.80 22.65
C ASP A 514 15.71 -15.47 23.32
N GLY A 515 15.34 -14.34 22.70
CA GLY A 515 15.63 -12.99 23.18
C GLY A 515 17.08 -12.54 23.01
N LYS A 516 17.94 -13.35 22.37
CA LYS A 516 19.35 -12.98 22.15
C LYS A 516 19.53 -12.22 20.83
N PRO A 517 20.55 -11.34 20.73
CA PRO A 517 20.88 -10.69 19.47
C PRO A 517 21.06 -11.73 18.34
N THR A 518 20.49 -11.46 17.17
CA THR A 518 20.51 -12.38 16.04
C THR A 518 20.86 -11.68 14.75
N LEU A 519 21.54 -12.38 13.85
CA LEU A 519 21.72 -11.92 12.47
C LEU A 519 20.39 -11.98 11.73
N THR A 520 20.06 -10.92 11.02
CA THR A 520 18.98 -10.87 10.03
C THR A 520 19.38 -11.62 8.75
N ALA A 521 18.42 -11.84 7.84
CA ALA A 521 18.70 -12.36 6.49
C ALA A 521 19.75 -11.49 5.74
N GLY A 522 19.74 -10.18 5.99
CA GLY A 522 20.72 -9.21 5.49
C GLY A 522 22.08 -9.23 6.21
N ARG A 523 22.37 -10.25 7.04
CA ARG A 523 23.63 -10.41 7.79
C ARG A 523 24.00 -9.23 8.73
N ALA A 524 23.01 -8.56 9.32
CA ALA A 524 23.22 -7.51 10.32
C ALA A 524 22.50 -7.83 11.63
N VAL A 525 23.12 -7.49 12.77
CA VAL A 525 22.53 -7.60 14.13
C VAL A 525 21.90 -6.27 14.57
N LYS A 526 22.45 -5.15 14.09
CA LYS A 526 21.83 -3.83 14.21
C LYS A 526 21.92 -3.08 12.88
N ILE A 527 20.94 -2.21 12.64
CA ILE A 527 20.91 -1.32 11.47
C ILE A 527 20.62 0.09 11.94
N ARG A 528 21.47 1.04 11.55
CA ARG A 528 21.20 2.48 11.71
C ARG A 528 20.74 3.06 10.39
N GLY A 529 19.48 3.50 10.32
CA GLY A 529 18.89 4.17 9.16
C GLY A 529 18.75 5.67 9.36
N ARG A 530 18.99 6.46 8.31
CA ARG A 530 18.60 7.88 8.23
C ARG A 530 17.62 8.08 7.08
N TYR A 531 16.63 8.93 7.30
CA TYR A 531 15.55 9.19 6.35
C TYR A 531 15.52 10.67 5.95
N ASP A 532 15.10 10.95 4.71
CA ASP A 532 14.79 12.32 4.28
C ASP A 532 13.42 12.78 4.82
N GLU A 533 13.05 14.04 4.56
CA GLU A 533 11.76 14.61 5.00
C GLU A 533 10.53 13.92 4.36
N ARG A 534 10.73 13.17 3.27
CA ARG A 534 9.69 12.37 2.60
C ARG A 534 9.63 10.93 3.14
N GLY A 535 10.47 10.59 4.13
CA GLY A 535 10.55 9.27 4.75
C GLY A 535 11.28 8.22 3.91
N TYR A 536 12.07 8.62 2.91
CA TYR A 536 12.94 7.72 2.14
C TYR A 536 14.26 7.49 2.86
N LEU A 537 14.73 6.23 2.89
CA LEU A 537 16.01 5.87 3.49
C LEU A 537 17.16 6.43 2.65
N VAL A 538 17.92 7.38 3.17
CA VAL A 538 19.08 7.99 2.48
C VAL A 538 20.41 7.40 2.90
N GLU A 539 20.45 6.74 4.06
CA GLU A 539 21.65 6.06 4.55
C GLU A 539 21.27 4.87 5.43
N ALA A 540 21.98 3.75 5.27
CA ALA A 540 21.93 2.62 6.18
C ALA A 540 23.35 2.19 6.56
N VAL A 541 23.59 1.95 7.85
CA VAL A 541 24.84 1.37 8.37
C VAL A 541 24.51 0.07 9.09
N PHE A 542 25.24 -1.00 8.77
CA PHE A 542 25.01 -2.35 9.29
C PHE A 542 26.07 -2.69 10.33
N PHE A 543 25.68 -3.36 11.43
CA PHE A 543 26.58 -3.67 12.53
C PHE A 543 26.56 -5.16 12.89
N ASP A 544 27.73 -5.64 13.36
CA ASP A 544 27.88 -6.95 13.99
C ASP A 544 27.38 -6.95 15.45
N GLU A 545 27.53 -8.09 16.13
CA GLU A 545 27.16 -8.28 17.54
C GLU A 545 28.00 -7.43 18.53
N ASN A 546 29.14 -6.89 18.08
CA ASN A 546 30.07 -6.09 18.88
C ASN A 546 29.96 -4.58 18.55
N ASP A 547 28.86 -4.15 17.91
CA ASP A 547 28.61 -2.76 17.52
C ASP A 547 29.64 -2.18 16.53
N ARG A 548 30.32 -3.04 15.76
CA ARG A 548 31.24 -2.60 14.70
C ARG A 548 30.56 -2.63 13.34
N PRO A 549 30.80 -1.64 12.46
CA PRO A 549 30.34 -1.70 11.08
C PRO A 549 30.74 -3.02 10.41
N ALA A 550 29.80 -3.69 9.79
CA ALA A 550 29.99 -5.00 9.19
C ALA A 550 29.18 -5.11 7.89
N ARG A 551 29.70 -5.86 6.92
CA ARG A 551 29.06 -5.98 5.60
C ARG A 551 27.80 -6.85 5.65
N ASN A 552 26.74 -6.34 5.04
CA ASN A 552 25.50 -7.07 4.82
C ASN A 552 25.68 -8.17 3.74
N ASP A 553 24.58 -8.84 3.38
CA ASP A 553 24.50 -9.85 2.32
C ASP A 553 24.83 -9.33 0.91
N GLU A 554 24.56 -8.05 0.61
CA GLU A 554 25.03 -7.39 -0.61
C GLU A 554 26.54 -7.07 -0.57
N GLY A 555 27.14 -7.15 0.62
CA GLY A 555 28.54 -6.91 0.89
C GLY A 555 28.89 -5.43 1.12
N CYS A 556 27.93 -4.62 1.53
CA CYS A 556 28.07 -3.21 1.92
C CYS A 556 28.01 -3.10 3.45
N ALA A 557 28.96 -2.40 4.08
CA ALA A 557 28.87 -2.05 5.50
C ALA A 557 28.05 -0.77 5.71
N LYS A 558 27.99 0.07 4.67
CA LYS A 558 27.13 1.24 4.60
C LYS A 558 26.53 1.37 3.19
N LYS A 559 25.26 1.77 3.11
CA LYS A 559 24.60 2.20 1.86
C LYS A 559 24.25 3.68 1.94
N SER A 560 24.42 4.38 0.82
CA SER A 560 23.97 5.75 0.62
C SER A 560 23.04 5.78 -0.58
N LEU A 561 21.88 6.42 -0.43
CA LEU A 561 20.84 6.47 -1.44
C LEU A 561 20.42 7.92 -1.70
N THR A 562 20.16 8.24 -2.96
CA THR A 562 19.57 9.53 -3.36
C THR A 562 18.34 9.32 -4.22
N TYR A 563 17.43 10.29 -4.20
CA TYR A 563 16.14 10.20 -4.86
C TYR A 563 15.82 11.49 -5.61
N ASP A 564 15.18 11.36 -6.77
CA ASP A 564 14.61 12.51 -7.47
C ASP A 564 13.35 13.07 -6.76
N GLU A 565 12.74 14.10 -7.32
CA GLU A 565 11.49 14.68 -6.80
C GLU A 565 10.33 13.70 -6.82
N GLN A 566 10.31 12.75 -7.76
CA GLN A 566 9.30 11.70 -7.90
C GLN A 566 9.47 10.54 -6.89
N GLY A 567 10.61 10.50 -6.18
CA GLY A 567 10.96 9.45 -5.23
C GLY A 567 11.59 8.21 -5.89
N ASN A 568 12.02 8.29 -7.14
CA ASN A 568 12.80 7.23 -7.78
C ASN A 568 14.25 7.30 -7.27
N ASN A 569 14.85 6.15 -6.97
CA ASN A 569 16.24 6.08 -6.50
C ASN A 569 17.21 6.39 -7.66
N THR A 570 17.81 7.58 -7.63
CA THR A 570 18.74 8.07 -8.66
C THR A 570 20.19 7.67 -8.41
N GLU A 571 20.58 7.35 -7.17
CA GLU A 571 21.91 6.83 -6.85
C GLU A 571 21.86 5.82 -5.72
N ASP A 572 22.49 4.66 -5.92
CA ASP A 572 22.73 3.63 -4.89
C ASP A 572 24.25 3.37 -4.79
N THR A 573 24.81 3.68 -3.63
CA THR A 573 26.25 3.59 -3.35
C THR A 573 26.53 2.60 -2.21
N CYS A 574 27.40 1.63 -2.48
CA CYS A 574 27.86 0.60 -1.55
C CYS A 574 29.25 0.97 -0.99
N LEU A 575 29.35 1.06 0.33
CA LEU A 575 30.55 1.47 1.05
C LEU A 575 31.02 0.39 2.02
N ASP A 576 32.33 0.33 2.23
CA ASP A 576 32.96 -0.52 3.24
C ASP A 576 32.92 0.10 4.65
N GLU A 577 33.55 -0.58 5.60
CA GLU A 577 33.63 -0.20 7.01
C GLU A 577 34.34 1.14 7.23
N GLY A 578 35.25 1.52 6.33
CA GLY A 578 35.97 2.80 6.32
C GLY A 578 35.27 3.90 5.52
N GLY A 579 34.12 3.61 4.89
CA GLY A 579 33.38 4.55 4.06
C GLY A 579 33.92 4.70 2.63
N GLN A 580 34.74 3.77 2.15
CA GLN A 580 35.23 3.75 0.76
C GLN A 580 34.31 2.93 -0.13
N LEU A 581 34.27 3.24 -1.44
CA LEU A 581 33.50 2.49 -2.43
C LEU A 581 33.95 1.04 -2.46
N VAL A 582 32.98 0.12 -2.34
CA VAL A 582 33.25 -1.31 -2.39
C VAL A 582 32.29 -2.00 -3.33
N ARG A 583 32.80 -3.00 -4.05
CA ARG A 583 32.00 -3.78 -5.00
C ARG A 583 30.87 -4.51 -4.26
N ALA A 584 29.62 -4.25 -4.63
CA ALA A 584 28.46 -5.03 -4.20
C ALA A 584 28.39 -6.39 -4.92
N ILE A 585 27.54 -7.30 -4.44
CA ILE A 585 27.34 -8.63 -5.05
C ILE A 585 26.96 -8.56 -6.55
N TYR A 586 26.29 -7.49 -6.96
CA TYR A 586 25.87 -7.23 -8.34
C TYR A 586 26.97 -6.63 -9.24
N GLY A 587 28.23 -6.57 -8.78
CA GLY A 587 29.38 -6.23 -9.61
C GLY A 587 29.75 -4.75 -9.72
N SER A 588 28.92 -3.83 -9.22
CA SER A 588 29.21 -2.38 -9.16
C SER A 588 29.30 -1.89 -7.71
N ALA A 589 30.02 -0.79 -7.49
CA ALA A 589 30.10 -0.11 -6.18
C ALA A 589 29.11 1.05 -6.08
N ARG A 590 28.82 1.71 -7.20
CA ARG A 590 27.82 2.77 -7.30
C ARG A 590 27.01 2.61 -8.58
N ARG A 591 25.73 2.96 -8.52
CA ARG A 591 24.81 2.97 -9.66
C ARG A 591 24.09 4.29 -9.72
N GLU A 592 24.10 4.94 -10.87
CA GLU A 592 23.30 6.15 -11.14
C GLU A 592 22.17 5.77 -12.10
N SER A 593 20.95 6.19 -11.82
CA SER A 593 19.76 5.85 -12.63
C SER A 593 18.97 7.11 -13.01
N VAL A 594 18.45 7.10 -14.24
CA VAL A 594 17.58 8.16 -14.79
C VAL A 594 16.22 7.55 -15.10
N TYR A 595 15.17 8.31 -14.82
CA TYR A 595 13.77 7.88 -14.96
C TYR A 595 13.02 8.81 -15.90
N ASP A 596 12.01 8.27 -16.60
CA ASP A 596 11.02 9.08 -17.31
C ASP A 596 9.98 9.66 -16.34
N GLU A 597 9.06 10.49 -16.86
CA GLU A 597 8.01 11.13 -16.06
C GLU A 597 7.04 10.14 -15.40
N ARG A 598 6.99 8.88 -15.89
CA ARG A 598 6.16 7.80 -15.34
C ARG A 598 6.91 6.97 -14.29
N GLY A 599 8.15 7.34 -13.96
CA GLY A 599 9.03 6.62 -13.04
C GLY A 599 9.57 5.30 -13.60
N ASN A 600 9.58 5.09 -14.92
CA ASN A 600 10.28 3.96 -15.52
C ASN A 600 11.76 4.31 -15.71
N ARG A 601 12.66 3.40 -15.33
CA ARG A 601 14.10 3.63 -15.49
C ARG A 601 14.47 3.59 -16.97
N VAL A 602 15.01 4.68 -17.51
CA VAL A 602 15.39 4.82 -18.93
C VAL A 602 16.89 4.74 -19.19
N GLU A 603 17.72 5.05 -18.20
CA GLU A 603 19.18 4.89 -18.26
C GLU A 603 19.73 4.49 -16.88
N GLN A 604 20.82 3.73 -16.87
CA GLN A 604 21.58 3.41 -15.67
C GLN A 604 23.05 3.36 -16.02
N ARG A 605 23.89 3.97 -15.19
CA ARG A 605 25.35 3.92 -15.26
C ARG A 605 25.91 3.21 -14.05
N LEU A 606 26.93 2.40 -14.28
CA LEU A 606 27.56 1.52 -13.30
C LEU A 606 28.99 1.99 -13.05
N PHE A 607 29.41 1.99 -11.80
CA PHE A 607 30.74 2.43 -11.40
C PHE A 607 31.45 1.36 -10.58
N ARG A 608 32.77 1.25 -10.80
CA ARG A 608 33.67 0.34 -10.09
C ARG A 608 34.12 0.98 -8.76
N PRO A 609 34.77 0.21 -7.85
CA PRO A 609 35.29 0.73 -6.59
C PRO A 609 36.30 1.89 -6.72
N ASP A 610 37.00 1.99 -7.85
CA ASP A 610 37.92 3.10 -8.15
C ASP A 610 37.19 4.37 -8.65
N GLY A 611 35.84 4.35 -8.67
CA GLY A 611 35.00 5.46 -9.11
C GLY A 611 34.86 5.60 -10.63
N GLN A 612 35.55 4.76 -11.43
CA GLN A 612 35.45 4.82 -12.89
C GLN A 612 34.20 4.08 -13.39
N PRO A 613 33.62 4.49 -14.54
CA PRO A 613 32.53 3.75 -15.18
C PRO A 613 32.95 2.30 -15.46
N GLY A 614 32.08 1.36 -15.12
CA GLY A 614 32.32 -0.06 -15.35
C GLY A 614 31.48 -0.97 -14.48
N LEU A 615 31.22 -2.15 -15.03
CA LEU A 615 30.74 -3.30 -14.30
C LEU A 615 31.89 -4.31 -14.18
N TYR A 616 31.98 -4.99 -13.04
CA TYR A 616 33.00 -6.02 -12.86
C TYR A 616 32.86 -7.14 -13.91
N GLU A 617 33.95 -7.44 -14.62
CA GLU A 617 34.05 -8.49 -15.66
C GLU A 617 33.11 -8.34 -16.87
N GLU A 618 32.49 -7.18 -17.05
CA GLU A 618 31.70 -6.88 -18.25
C GLU A 618 32.17 -5.57 -18.87
N ASN A 619 32.18 -5.51 -20.20
CA ASN A 619 32.56 -4.31 -20.93
C ASN A 619 31.47 -3.23 -20.90
N MET A 620 30.24 -3.58 -20.49
CA MET A 620 29.17 -2.62 -20.35
C MET A 620 29.36 -1.75 -19.10
N VAL A 621 29.12 -0.46 -19.27
CA VAL A 621 29.10 0.51 -18.16
C VAL A 621 27.73 1.15 -18.00
N LYS A 622 26.84 0.95 -18.99
CA LYS A 622 25.57 1.65 -19.09
C LYS A 622 24.50 0.76 -19.74
N GLY A 623 23.28 0.83 -19.23
CA GLY A 623 22.08 0.27 -19.85
C GLY A 623 21.07 1.38 -20.18
N ARG A 624 20.30 1.22 -21.26
CA ARG A 624 19.16 2.07 -21.63
C ARG A 624 17.93 1.22 -21.88
N TRP A 625 16.77 1.74 -21.48
CA TRP A 625 15.47 1.07 -21.60
C TRP A 625 14.44 1.98 -22.26
N LYS A 626 13.57 1.41 -23.10
CA LYS A 626 12.41 2.09 -23.68
C LYS A 626 11.13 1.36 -23.32
N TYR A 627 10.05 2.11 -23.21
CA TYR A 627 8.73 1.60 -22.83
C TYR A 627 7.68 2.08 -23.82
N ASN A 628 6.61 1.32 -24.00
CA ASN A 628 5.45 1.76 -24.77
C ASN A 628 4.51 2.65 -23.92
N SER A 629 3.41 3.13 -24.51
CA SER A 629 2.39 3.94 -23.83
C SER A 629 1.73 3.24 -22.63
N GLN A 630 1.71 1.89 -22.61
CA GLN A 630 1.18 1.10 -21.51
C GLN A 630 2.21 0.88 -20.38
N GLY A 631 3.45 1.37 -20.53
CA GLY A 631 4.53 1.17 -19.56
C GLY A 631 5.22 -0.19 -19.67
N ASN A 632 4.90 -0.99 -20.69
CA ASN A 632 5.60 -2.25 -20.96
C ASN A 632 6.95 -1.98 -21.60
N LEU A 633 7.98 -2.66 -21.14
CA LEU A 633 9.35 -2.54 -21.65
C LEU A 633 9.44 -3.05 -23.09
N THR A 634 9.91 -2.23 -24.03
CA THR A 634 10.01 -2.54 -25.47
C THR A 634 11.43 -2.69 -25.98
N GLU A 635 12.42 -2.14 -25.29
CA GLU A 635 13.85 -2.25 -25.66
C GLU A 635 14.74 -2.19 -24.43
N GLU A 636 15.78 -3.04 -24.37
CA GLU A 636 16.97 -2.82 -23.53
C GLU A 636 18.22 -2.79 -24.41
N ALA A 637 19.15 -1.87 -24.15
CA ALA A 637 20.43 -1.79 -24.86
C ALA A 637 21.59 -1.51 -23.89
N TYR A 638 22.75 -2.11 -24.15
CA TYR A 638 23.94 -2.02 -23.29
C TYR A 638 25.10 -1.34 -24.03
N PHE A 639 25.83 -0.49 -23.31
CA PHE A 639 26.85 0.39 -23.89
C PHE A 639 28.15 0.37 -23.08
N ASP A 640 29.26 0.55 -23.78
CA ASP A 640 30.58 0.77 -23.21
C ASP A 640 30.78 2.22 -22.71
N ALA A 641 31.97 2.53 -22.21
CA ALA A 641 32.31 3.87 -21.71
C ALA A 641 32.35 4.95 -22.81
N ALA A 642 32.47 4.57 -24.08
CA ALA A 642 32.43 5.46 -25.23
C ALA A 642 31.00 5.62 -25.81
N ASP A 643 29.98 5.11 -25.11
CA ASP A 643 28.57 5.08 -25.52
C ASP A 643 28.32 4.27 -26.80
N LYS A 644 29.16 3.27 -27.08
CA LYS A 644 28.97 2.33 -28.19
C LYS A 644 28.25 1.08 -27.71
N PRO A 645 27.31 0.52 -28.48
CA PRO A 645 26.68 -0.75 -28.15
C PRO A 645 27.72 -1.84 -27.90
N VAL A 646 27.56 -2.61 -26.83
CA VAL A 646 28.46 -3.70 -26.47
C VAL A 646 27.67 -4.90 -26.02
N LYS A 647 28.14 -6.11 -26.35
CA LYS A 647 27.48 -7.34 -25.92
C LYS A 647 27.58 -7.50 -24.39
N ASN A 648 26.45 -7.84 -23.78
CA ASN A 648 26.42 -8.29 -22.39
C ASN A 648 26.94 -9.74 -22.27
N LYS A 649 26.99 -10.26 -21.05
CA LYS A 649 27.39 -11.66 -20.76
C LYS A 649 26.59 -12.75 -21.51
N ASP A 650 25.38 -12.43 -21.97
CA ASP A 650 24.49 -13.34 -22.69
C ASP A 650 24.63 -13.23 -24.22
N GLY A 651 25.58 -12.42 -24.71
CA GLY A 651 26.04 -12.41 -26.11
C GLY A 651 25.32 -11.43 -27.04
N TYR A 652 24.46 -10.55 -26.53
CA TYR A 652 23.73 -9.56 -27.31
C TYR A 652 23.93 -8.14 -26.74
N ALA A 653 23.84 -7.13 -27.61
CA ALA A 653 23.99 -5.72 -27.22
C ALA A 653 22.64 -5.03 -27.00
N LYS A 654 21.57 -5.56 -27.63
CA LYS A 654 20.20 -5.03 -27.50
C LYS A 654 19.16 -6.15 -27.56
N VAL A 655 18.04 -5.96 -26.89
CA VAL A 655 16.86 -6.83 -26.95
C VAL A 655 15.60 -6.00 -27.14
N ASN A 656 14.71 -6.43 -28.03
CA ASN A 656 13.40 -5.81 -28.26
C ASN A 656 12.27 -6.74 -27.84
N TYR A 657 11.18 -6.15 -27.35
CA TYR A 657 9.97 -6.85 -26.90
C TYR A 657 8.75 -6.34 -27.65
N ARG A 658 7.85 -7.26 -28.03
CA ARG A 658 6.56 -6.92 -28.65
C ARG A 658 5.42 -7.56 -27.88
N TYR A 659 4.35 -6.79 -27.70
CA TYR A 659 3.16 -7.18 -26.98
C TYR A 659 1.96 -7.24 -27.93
N ASP A 660 0.95 -8.04 -27.60
CA ASP A 660 -0.33 -8.00 -28.31
C ASP A 660 -1.18 -6.80 -27.86
N ASP A 661 -1.96 -6.23 -28.78
CA ASP A 661 -2.73 -5.01 -28.53
C ASP A 661 -4.02 -5.25 -27.70
N LEU A 662 -4.47 -6.50 -27.55
CA LEU A 662 -5.77 -6.84 -26.94
C LEU A 662 -5.67 -7.10 -25.44
N GLN A 663 -4.63 -7.82 -25.02
CA GLN A 663 -4.39 -8.30 -23.66
C GLN A 663 -3.06 -7.80 -23.08
N GLY A 664 -2.21 -7.15 -23.89
CA GLY A 664 -0.91 -6.61 -23.46
C GLY A 664 0.10 -7.71 -23.08
N LYS A 665 -0.04 -8.93 -23.62
CA LYS A 665 0.87 -10.05 -23.33
C LYS A 665 2.09 -10.01 -24.24
N LEU A 666 3.24 -10.39 -23.71
CA LEU A 666 4.49 -10.48 -24.46
C LEU A 666 4.39 -11.60 -25.51
N ILE A 667 4.37 -11.23 -26.78
CA ILE A 667 4.25 -12.16 -27.92
C ILE A 667 5.57 -12.38 -28.64
N GLU A 668 6.56 -11.50 -28.47
CA GLU A 668 7.84 -11.62 -29.16
C GLU A 668 9.02 -11.01 -28.39
N VAL A 669 10.18 -11.65 -28.49
CA VAL A 669 11.48 -11.15 -28.00
C VAL A 669 12.53 -11.34 -29.10
N LEU A 670 13.31 -10.31 -29.43
CA LEU A 670 14.38 -10.35 -30.45
C LEU A 670 15.70 -9.83 -29.86
N PHE A 671 16.80 -10.53 -30.14
CA PHE A 671 18.15 -10.15 -29.69
C PHE A 671 19.00 -9.61 -30.85
N PHE A 672 19.80 -8.58 -30.60
CA PHE A 672 20.58 -7.87 -31.61
C PHE A 672 22.05 -7.72 -31.21
N ASP A 673 22.93 -7.72 -32.20
CA ASP A 673 24.35 -7.41 -32.04
C ASP A 673 24.62 -5.91 -31.95
N GLU A 674 25.90 -5.54 -31.89
CA GLU A 674 26.38 -4.16 -31.76
C GLU A 674 26.12 -3.31 -33.02
N GLN A 675 25.72 -3.94 -34.13
CA GLN A 675 25.38 -3.30 -35.41
C GLN A 675 23.87 -3.32 -35.68
N ASP A 676 23.06 -3.62 -34.65
CA ASP A 676 21.60 -3.70 -34.74
C ASP A 676 21.07 -4.77 -35.71
N ARG A 677 21.81 -5.89 -35.83
CA ARG A 677 21.39 -7.06 -36.61
C ARG A 677 20.92 -8.17 -35.68
N PRO A 678 19.87 -8.92 -36.02
CA PRO A 678 19.47 -10.09 -35.23
C PRO A 678 20.66 -11.01 -34.96
N THR A 679 20.85 -11.39 -33.71
CA THR A 679 21.99 -12.19 -33.28
C THR A 679 21.55 -13.27 -32.31
N GLU A 680 22.22 -14.42 -32.36
CA GLU A 680 21.94 -15.47 -31.41
C GLU A 680 22.54 -15.14 -30.06
N ARG A 681 21.72 -15.21 -29.01
CA ARG A 681 22.21 -15.16 -27.63
C ARG A 681 22.95 -16.46 -27.29
N LYS A 682 23.73 -16.43 -26.21
CA LYS A 682 24.23 -17.63 -25.52
C LYS A 682 23.02 -18.52 -25.18
N GLY A 683 22.85 -19.64 -25.87
CA GLY A 683 21.58 -20.38 -25.95
C GLY A 683 21.14 -20.78 -27.36
N GLY A 684 21.72 -20.19 -28.42
CA GLY A 684 21.59 -20.64 -29.81
C GLY A 684 20.29 -20.24 -30.53
N TYR A 685 19.69 -19.11 -30.17
CA TYR A 685 18.54 -18.55 -30.88
C TYR A 685 18.53 -17.01 -30.76
N ALA A 686 17.92 -16.34 -31.74
CA ALA A 686 17.87 -14.88 -31.85
C ALA A 686 16.47 -14.30 -31.62
N ARG A 687 15.43 -15.14 -31.64
CA ARG A 687 14.03 -14.69 -31.49
C ARG A 687 13.16 -15.73 -30.78
N ILE A 688 12.24 -15.25 -29.95
CA ILE A 688 11.23 -16.01 -29.24
C ILE A 688 9.84 -15.50 -29.64
N VAL A 689 8.90 -16.38 -29.92
CA VAL A 689 7.48 -16.07 -30.17
C VAL A 689 6.61 -16.83 -29.17
N ARG A 690 5.60 -16.17 -28.61
CA ARG A 690 4.67 -16.74 -27.64
C ARG A 690 3.22 -16.68 -28.11
N ALA A 691 2.44 -17.69 -27.75
CA ALA A 691 1.00 -17.76 -28.00
C ALA A 691 0.25 -18.00 -26.70
N TYR A 692 -0.97 -17.46 -26.61
CA TYR A 692 -1.82 -17.52 -25.42
C TYR A 692 -3.23 -18.01 -25.76
N ASP A 693 -3.92 -18.60 -24.79
CA ASP A 693 -5.34 -18.93 -24.91
C ASP A 693 -6.25 -17.70 -24.65
N VAL A 694 -7.57 -17.90 -24.75
CA VAL A 694 -8.57 -16.85 -24.51
C VAL A 694 -8.58 -16.31 -23.06
N LYS A 695 -8.03 -17.07 -22.11
CA LYS A 695 -7.89 -16.67 -20.70
C LYS A 695 -6.56 -15.92 -20.46
N GLY A 696 -5.71 -15.80 -21.47
CA GLY A 696 -4.39 -15.16 -21.39
C GLY A 696 -3.30 -16.04 -20.79
N THR A 697 -3.46 -17.37 -20.83
CA THR A 697 -2.50 -18.37 -20.35
C THR A 697 -1.56 -18.78 -21.48
N LEU A 698 -0.24 -18.88 -21.23
CA LEU A 698 0.77 -19.21 -22.24
C LEU A 698 0.59 -20.64 -22.74
N THR A 699 0.28 -20.84 -24.02
CA THR A 699 0.06 -22.18 -24.61
C THR A 699 1.23 -22.67 -25.45
N GLU A 700 1.96 -21.79 -26.14
CA GLU A 700 3.13 -22.16 -26.94
C GLU A 700 4.25 -21.13 -26.82
N GLU A 701 5.50 -21.59 -26.83
CA GLU A 701 6.71 -20.77 -27.03
C GLU A 701 7.55 -21.39 -28.17
N THR A 702 8.02 -20.56 -29.10
CA THR A 702 8.79 -20.99 -30.28
C THR A 702 10.06 -20.15 -30.47
N THR A 703 11.18 -20.79 -30.79
CA THR A 703 12.49 -20.15 -30.98
C THR A 703 12.98 -20.19 -32.43
N PHE A 704 13.65 -19.12 -32.84
CA PHE A 704 14.17 -18.94 -34.21
C PHE A 704 15.60 -18.40 -34.22
N ASP A 705 16.36 -18.74 -35.25
CA ASP A 705 17.73 -18.25 -35.48
C ASP A 705 17.73 -16.79 -35.99
N ALA A 706 18.93 -16.25 -36.21
CA ALA A 706 19.11 -14.88 -36.72
C ALA A 706 18.56 -14.68 -38.15
N GLN A 707 18.30 -15.75 -38.91
CA GLN A 707 17.69 -15.72 -40.24
C GLN A 707 16.17 -15.96 -40.19
N GLY A 708 15.59 -16.11 -39.00
CA GLY A 708 14.16 -16.35 -38.78
C GLY A 708 13.71 -17.78 -39.02
N LYS A 709 14.63 -18.75 -39.18
CA LYS A 709 14.28 -20.18 -39.29
C LYS A 709 14.13 -20.80 -37.91
N PRO A 710 13.34 -21.88 -37.76
CA PRO A 710 13.26 -22.64 -36.52
C PRO A 710 14.64 -22.99 -35.95
N ALA A 711 14.89 -22.60 -34.69
CA ALA A 711 16.14 -22.88 -34.00
C ALA A 711 15.87 -23.71 -32.76
N ARG A 712 16.56 -24.84 -32.63
CA ARG A 712 16.46 -25.72 -31.47
C ARG A 712 17.24 -25.22 -30.25
N GLY A 713 18.18 -24.30 -30.46
CA GLY A 713 19.09 -23.78 -29.45
C GLY A 713 19.81 -24.87 -28.65
N GLU A 714 20.23 -24.51 -27.44
CA GLU A 714 20.88 -25.43 -26.51
C GLU A 714 19.93 -26.46 -25.89
N ARG A 715 18.62 -26.24 -25.97
CA ARG A 715 17.57 -27.11 -25.38
C ARG A 715 17.19 -28.29 -26.27
N GLY A 716 17.49 -28.24 -27.57
CA GLY A 716 17.30 -29.37 -28.50
C GLY A 716 15.91 -29.46 -29.16
N TYR A 717 15.03 -28.49 -28.91
CA TYR A 717 13.69 -28.37 -29.51
C TYR A 717 13.44 -26.91 -29.91
N PHE A 718 12.65 -26.67 -30.97
CA PHE A 718 12.36 -25.30 -31.42
C PHE A 718 11.03 -24.75 -30.87
N LYS A 719 10.14 -25.63 -30.37
CA LYS A 719 8.84 -25.25 -29.83
C LYS A 719 8.51 -26.08 -28.59
N GLU A 720 7.93 -25.43 -27.60
CA GLU A 720 7.28 -26.06 -26.46
C GLU A 720 5.80 -25.69 -26.39
N LYS A 721 4.97 -26.63 -25.92
CA LYS A 721 3.54 -26.43 -25.69
C LYS A 721 3.15 -26.79 -24.28
N HIS A 722 2.23 -26.03 -23.71
CA HIS A 722 1.80 -26.14 -22.32
C HIS A 722 0.29 -26.43 -22.22
N GLN A 723 -0.09 -27.29 -21.27
CA GLN A 723 -1.47 -27.50 -20.85
C GLN A 723 -1.61 -27.27 -19.35
N TYR A 724 -2.81 -26.89 -18.93
CA TYR A 724 -3.11 -26.50 -17.56
C TYR A 724 -4.38 -27.18 -17.05
N ASP A 725 -4.48 -27.38 -15.74
CA ASP A 725 -5.73 -27.77 -15.08
C ASP A 725 -6.69 -26.58 -14.92
N ASP A 726 -7.90 -26.83 -14.40
CA ASP A 726 -8.93 -25.79 -14.20
C ASP A 726 -8.52 -24.72 -13.16
N ARG A 727 -7.55 -25.02 -12.30
CA ARG A 727 -6.97 -24.08 -11.33
C ARG A 727 -5.87 -23.20 -11.95
N GLY A 728 -5.41 -23.56 -13.16
CA GLY A 728 -4.37 -22.84 -13.91
C GLY A 728 -2.95 -23.33 -13.64
N TYR A 729 -2.77 -24.51 -13.03
CA TYR A 729 -1.45 -25.11 -12.84
C TYR A 729 -1.02 -25.88 -14.09
N GLY A 730 0.23 -25.70 -14.53
CA GLY A 730 0.75 -26.34 -15.74
C GLY A 730 0.97 -27.84 -15.52
N THR A 731 0.13 -28.67 -16.14
CA THR A 731 0.12 -30.13 -15.94
C THR A 731 0.91 -30.90 -17.00
N GLU A 732 1.14 -30.30 -18.17
CA GLU A 732 1.85 -30.94 -19.27
C GLU A 732 2.68 -29.95 -20.06
N THR A 733 3.92 -30.33 -20.36
CA THR A 733 4.80 -29.64 -21.32
C THR A 733 5.28 -30.63 -22.38
N THR A 734 5.17 -30.28 -23.66
CA THR A 734 5.65 -31.10 -24.78
C THR A 734 6.65 -30.34 -25.65
N PHE A 735 7.65 -31.03 -26.17
CA PHE A 735 8.70 -30.45 -27.02
C PHE A 735 8.55 -30.92 -28.46
N CYS A 736 8.61 -29.99 -29.41
CA CYS A 736 8.34 -30.26 -30.82
C CYS A 736 9.54 -29.97 -31.74
N ASP A 737 9.62 -30.73 -32.84
CA ASP A 737 10.45 -30.47 -34.03
C ASP A 737 9.78 -29.49 -34.98
N GLU A 738 10.52 -29.02 -35.99
CA GLU A 738 10.11 -28.01 -36.97
C GLU A 738 8.82 -28.37 -37.75
N ARG A 739 8.37 -29.63 -37.68
CA ARG A 739 7.14 -30.14 -38.29
C ARG A 739 5.99 -30.26 -37.28
N ASN A 740 6.12 -29.64 -36.10
CA ASN A 740 5.21 -29.75 -34.94
C ASN A 740 5.01 -31.19 -34.42
N ARG A 741 6.00 -32.08 -34.59
CA ARG A 741 5.96 -33.44 -34.03
C ARG A 741 6.79 -33.50 -32.75
N LEU A 742 6.43 -34.39 -31.82
CA LEU A 742 7.23 -34.62 -30.60
C LEU A 742 8.70 -34.90 -30.95
N THR A 743 9.62 -34.23 -30.25
CA THR A 743 11.08 -34.42 -30.35
C THR A 743 11.68 -34.53 -28.96
N LEU A 744 12.83 -35.19 -28.85
CA LEU A 744 13.58 -35.21 -27.60
C LEU A 744 14.24 -33.84 -27.39
N ALA A 745 14.10 -33.30 -26.19
CA ALA A 745 15.00 -32.28 -25.65
C ALA A 745 16.42 -32.86 -25.50
N LYS A 746 17.42 -32.00 -25.31
CA LYS A 746 18.82 -32.40 -25.12
C LYS A 746 18.99 -33.32 -23.89
N GLU A 747 18.15 -33.15 -22.90
CA GLU A 747 18.04 -33.97 -21.69
C GLU A 747 17.54 -35.42 -21.96
N GLY A 748 16.95 -35.68 -23.13
CA GLY A 748 16.58 -37.02 -23.58
C GLY A 748 15.12 -37.43 -23.37
N TYR A 749 14.23 -36.49 -23.07
CA TYR A 749 12.77 -36.70 -22.97
C TYR A 749 12.02 -35.72 -23.90
N ALA A 750 10.79 -36.07 -24.29
CA ALA A 750 9.95 -35.30 -25.22
C ALA A 750 8.73 -34.64 -24.55
N LYS A 751 8.36 -35.09 -23.34
CA LYS A 751 7.21 -34.59 -22.60
C LYS A 751 7.45 -34.65 -21.09
N ILE A 752 6.89 -33.68 -20.37
CA ILE A 752 6.85 -33.61 -18.91
C ILE A 752 5.38 -33.64 -18.49
N LEU A 753 5.07 -34.41 -17.44
CA LEU A 753 3.80 -34.31 -16.71
C LEU A 753 4.05 -33.94 -15.25
N ASP A 754 3.34 -32.92 -14.79
CA ASP A 754 3.42 -32.38 -13.44
C ASP A 754 2.09 -32.56 -12.70
N LYS A 755 2.17 -32.92 -11.41
CA LYS A 755 1.02 -33.06 -10.52
C LYS A 755 1.18 -32.18 -9.30
N TYR A 756 0.07 -31.56 -8.88
CA TYR A 756 0.05 -30.63 -7.76
C TYR A 756 -0.93 -31.11 -6.68
N ASN A 757 -0.62 -30.82 -5.42
CA ASN A 757 -1.57 -31.00 -4.32
C ASN A 757 -2.64 -29.88 -4.32
N ASP A 758 -3.53 -29.88 -3.32
CA ASP A 758 -4.61 -28.89 -3.19
C ASP A 758 -4.08 -27.48 -2.87
N GLU A 759 -2.88 -27.39 -2.32
CA GLU A 759 -2.19 -26.13 -2.01
C GLU A 759 -1.44 -25.54 -3.20
N GLY A 760 -1.42 -26.24 -4.35
CA GLY A 760 -0.72 -25.81 -5.56
C GLY A 760 0.78 -26.11 -5.58
N GLN A 761 1.27 -26.94 -4.67
CA GLN A 761 2.67 -27.37 -4.64
C GLN A 761 2.89 -28.58 -5.55
N LEU A 762 4.00 -28.61 -6.30
CA LEU A 762 4.37 -29.71 -7.19
C LEU A 762 4.73 -30.94 -6.35
N ILE A 763 4.01 -32.06 -6.50
CA ILE A 763 4.25 -33.29 -5.73
C ILE A 763 4.88 -34.40 -6.55
N GLU A 764 4.74 -34.36 -7.88
CA GLU A 764 5.33 -35.35 -8.77
C GLU A 764 5.60 -34.72 -10.15
N ARG A 765 6.78 -35.01 -10.72
CA ARG A 765 7.11 -34.75 -12.12
C ARG A 765 7.55 -36.04 -12.80
N THR A 766 7.02 -36.32 -13.98
CA THR A 766 7.37 -37.51 -14.78
C THR A 766 7.83 -37.13 -16.19
N LEU A 767 8.92 -37.74 -16.64
CA LEU A 767 9.58 -37.50 -17.94
C LEU A 767 9.22 -38.61 -18.93
N PHE A 768 8.77 -38.26 -20.13
CA PHE A 768 8.30 -39.20 -21.14
C PHE A 768 9.12 -39.15 -22.43
N GLY A 769 9.33 -40.31 -23.05
CA GLY A 769 9.96 -40.44 -24.36
C GLY A 769 8.98 -40.23 -25.52
N LEU A 770 9.47 -40.40 -26.75
CA LEU A 770 8.68 -40.26 -27.99
C LEU A 770 7.56 -41.31 -28.12
N ASN A 771 7.71 -42.45 -27.44
CA ASN A 771 6.75 -43.55 -27.44
C ASN A 771 5.61 -43.37 -26.41
N GLY A 772 5.59 -42.26 -25.67
CA GLY A 772 4.57 -41.99 -24.65
C GLY A 772 4.77 -42.75 -23.33
N PHE A 773 5.90 -43.44 -23.15
CA PHE A 773 6.24 -44.12 -21.89
C PHE A 773 7.26 -43.30 -21.07
N PRO A 774 7.26 -43.41 -19.73
CA PRO A 774 8.27 -42.76 -18.91
C PRO A 774 9.68 -43.22 -19.28
N ILE A 775 10.64 -42.29 -19.33
CA ILE A 775 12.02 -42.55 -19.76
C ILE A 775 13.02 -41.95 -18.79
N VAL A 776 14.12 -42.67 -18.55
CA VAL A 776 15.24 -42.16 -17.75
C VAL A 776 15.98 -41.08 -18.54
N SER A 777 15.99 -39.85 -18.01
CA SER A 777 16.79 -38.75 -18.56
C SER A 777 18.26 -39.12 -18.53
N LYS A 778 18.96 -38.96 -19.66
CA LYS A 778 20.42 -39.23 -19.72
C LYS A 778 21.21 -38.25 -18.86
N LYS A 779 20.73 -37.01 -18.74
CA LYS A 779 21.38 -35.95 -17.97
C LYS A 779 21.16 -36.12 -16.47
N ASN A 780 19.94 -36.51 -16.07
CA ASN A 780 19.53 -36.48 -14.67
C ASN A 780 19.50 -37.88 -14.02
N GLY A 781 19.38 -38.96 -14.79
CA GLY A 781 19.48 -40.33 -14.30
C GLY A 781 18.18 -40.90 -13.68
N PHE A 782 17.06 -40.21 -13.84
CA PHE A 782 15.74 -40.67 -13.37
C PHE A 782 14.65 -40.41 -14.41
N ALA A 783 13.50 -41.09 -14.26
CA ALA A 783 12.32 -40.90 -15.08
C ALA A 783 11.21 -40.12 -14.36
N LYS A 784 11.20 -40.16 -13.03
CA LYS A 784 10.21 -39.48 -12.19
C LYS A 784 10.88 -38.91 -10.95
N GLU A 785 10.37 -37.79 -10.47
CA GLU A 785 10.74 -37.19 -9.20
C GLU A 785 9.48 -36.85 -8.38
N ARG A 786 9.60 -36.93 -7.05
CA ARG A 786 8.54 -36.57 -6.10
C ARG A 786 9.07 -35.62 -5.05
N PHE A 787 8.19 -34.72 -4.61
CA PHE A 787 8.47 -33.70 -3.62
C PHE A 787 7.51 -33.85 -2.45
N THR A 788 8.02 -33.62 -1.25
CA THR A 788 7.21 -33.48 -0.04
C THR A 788 7.58 -32.19 0.65
N TYR A 789 6.64 -31.64 1.42
CA TYR A 789 6.79 -30.34 2.07
C TYR A 789 6.57 -30.49 3.58
N ASP A 790 7.30 -29.69 4.37
CA ASP A 790 7.07 -29.55 5.79
C ASP A 790 5.80 -28.72 6.07
N ALA A 791 5.41 -28.62 7.34
CA ALA A 791 4.23 -27.85 7.74
C ALA A 791 4.31 -26.33 7.44
N ARG A 792 5.50 -25.82 7.08
CA ARG A 792 5.72 -24.42 6.66
C ARG A 792 5.72 -24.27 5.13
N GLY A 793 5.44 -25.34 4.40
CA GLY A 793 5.44 -25.36 2.94
C GLY A 793 6.85 -25.33 2.32
N LYS A 794 7.91 -25.61 3.09
CA LYS A 794 9.28 -25.77 2.58
C LYS A 794 9.49 -27.22 2.17
N GLU A 795 10.21 -27.45 1.09
CA GLU A 795 10.47 -28.79 0.58
C GLU A 795 11.26 -29.63 1.60
N SER A 796 10.64 -30.66 2.18
CA SER A 796 11.29 -31.51 3.19
C SER A 796 12.08 -32.66 2.57
N GLN A 797 11.64 -33.16 1.41
CA GLN A 797 12.30 -34.27 0.75
C GLN A 797 12.04 -34.28 -0.77
N HIS A 798 13.08 -34.62 -1.53
CA HIS A 798 13.09 -34.81 -2.99
C HIS A 798 13.56 -36.22 -3.32
N THR A 799 12.79 -36.98 -4.09
CA THR A 799 13.08 -38.40 -4.36
C THR A 799 12.99 -38.75 -5.84
N PHE A 800 13.91 -39.59 -6.33
CA PHE A 800 14.07 -39.94 -7.74
C PHE A 800 13.74 -41.42 -8.03
N PHE A 801 13.02 -41.67 -9.13
CA PHE A 801 12.50 -42.98 -9.49
C PHE A 801 12.79 -43.35 -10.96
N ASP A 802 12.89 -44.65 -11.21
CA ASP A 802 12.89 -45.23 -12.56
C ASP A 802 11.45 -45.29 -13.14
N PRO A 803 11.26 -45.71 -14.42
CA PRO A 803 9.94 -45.84 -15.03
C PRO A 803 8.98 -46.81 -14.32
N GLY A 804 9.50 -47.72 -13.50
CA GLY A 804 8.75 -48.72 -12.74
C GLY A 804 8.51 -48.33 -11.27
N ASP A 805 8.62 -47.04 -10.93
CA ASP A 805 8.43 -46.50 -9.57
C ASP A 805 9.42 -47.04 -8.52
N ARG A 806 10.61 -47.48 -8.94
CA ARG A 806 11.68 -47.92 -8.02
C ARG A 806 12.66 -46.79 -7.80
N LEU A 807 13.15 -46.65 -6.57
CA LEU A 807 14.18 -45.66 -6.23
C LEU A 807 15.44 -45.89 -7.07
N VAL A 808 15.93 -44.83 -7.69
CA VAL A 808 17.13 -44.88 -8.53
C VAL A 808 18.10 -43.76 -8.11
N ARG A 809 19.39 -44.07 -8.12
CA ARG A 809 20.41 -43.02 -7.97
C ARG A 809 20.40 -42.16 -9.23
N ASN A 810 20.24 -40.86 -9.07
CA ASN A 810 20.40 -39.89 -10.14
C ASN A 810 21.86 -39.85 -10.62
N THR A 811 22.16 -39.04 -11.65
CA THR A 811 23.54 -38.90 -12.17
C THR A 811 24.52 -38.26 -11.17
N TYR A 812 24.01 -37.68 -10.08
CA TYR A 812 24.80 -37.15 -8.97
C TYR A 812 25.07 -38.21 -7.88
N GLY A 813 24.49 -39.41 -7.98
CA GLY A 813 24.84 -40.58 -7.18
C GLY A 813 23.95 -40.86 -5.95
N TYR A 814 22.85 -40.13 -5.77
CA TYR A 814 21.88 -40.33 -4.68
C TYR A 814 20.44 -40.47 -5.22
N ALA A 815 19.55 -41.09 -4.46
CA ALA A 815 18.16 -41.33 -4.81
C ALA A 815 17.17 -40.44 -4.04
N THR A 816 17.57 -39.91 -2.88
CA THR A 816 16.74 -39.01 -2.07
C THR A 816 17.61 -37.91 -1.47
N ILE A 817 17.04 -36.71 -1.38
CA ILE A 817 17.57 -35.58 -0.60
C ILE A 817 16.54 -35.27 0.49
N ASN A 818 16.97 -35.26 1.74
CA ASN A 818 16.19 -34.69 2.84
C ASN A 818 16.75 -33.30 3.17
N PHE A 819 15.86 -32.31 3.26
CA PHE A 819 16.22 -30.95 3.64
C PHE A 819 15.84 -30.70 5.09
N SER A 820 16.71 -30.01 5.80
CA SER A 820 16.39 -29.43 7.11
C SER A 820 16.58 -27.93 7.05
N TYR A 821 15.72 -27.21 7.76
CA TYR A 821 15.74 -25.77 7.83
C TYR A 821 15.85 -25.33 9.28
N ASP A 822 16.56 -24.23 9.52
CA ASP A 822 16.47 -23.55 10.82
C ASP A 822 15.11 -22.85 10.96
N ASP A 823 14.92 -22.21 12.10
CA ASP A 823 13.74 -21.40 12.37
C ASP A 823 13.62 -20.18 11.44
N PHE A 824 14.68 -19.82 10.70
CA PHE A 824 14.70 -18.71 9.75
C PHE A 824 14.25 -19.14 8.35
N GLY A 825 13.91 -20.43 8.17
CA GLY A 825 13.60 -21.01 6.86
C GLY A 825 14.83 -21.10 5.94
N ARG A 826 16.04 -20.94 6.50
CA ARG A 826 17.30 -21.16 5.80
C ARG A 826 17.65 -22.63 5.90
N GLU A 827 18.10 -23.20 4.80
CA GLU A 827 18.53 -24.58 4.76
C GLU A 827 19.75 -24.76 5.69
N THR A 828 19.67 -25.70 6.62
CA THR A 828 20.74 -26.01 7.58
C THR A 828 21.47 -27.30 7.26
N LYS A 829 20.77 -28.25 6.63
CA LYS A 829 21.32 -29.57 6.32
C LYS A 829 20.68 -30.10 5.04
N LYS A 830 21.51 -30.71 4.19
CA LYS A 830 21.08 -31.68 3.19
C LYS A 830 21.60 -33.06 3.58
N GLU A 831 20.72 -34.04 3.60
CA GLU A 831 21.10 -35.43 3.76
C GLU A 831 20.77 -36.19 2.48
N PHE A 832 21.80 -36.80 1.88
CA PHE A 832 21.69 -37.55 0.64
C PHE A 832 21.61 -39.03 0.96
N LEU A 833 20.61 -39.73 0.42
CA LEU A 833 20.41 -41.16 0.62
C LEU A 833 20.53 -41.91 -0.72
N ASP A 834 21.02 -43.13 -0.69
CA ASP A 834 21.00 -44.02 -1.84
C ASP A 834 19.64 -44.70 -2.07
N SER A 835 19.55 -45.54 -3.10
CA SER A 835 18.32 -46.27 -3.45
C SER A 835 17.87 -47.31 -2.42
N LYS A 836 18.67 -47.58 -1.38
CA LYS A 836 18.32 -48.42 -0.23
C LYS A 836 17.99 -47.59 1.02
N GLY A 837 17.99 -46.26 0.92
CA GLY A 837 17.79 -45.36 2.06
C GLY A 837 19.03 -45.20 2.94
N THR A 838 20.21 -45.61 2.49
CA THR A 838 21.46 -45.48 3.26
C THR A 838 22.09 -44.11 2.99
N PRO A 839 22.51 -43.36 4.03
CA PRO A 839 23.21 -42.09 3.84
C PRO A 839 24.48 -42.23 3.00
N VAL A 840 24.66 -41.30 2.05
CA VAL A 840 25.85 -41.20 1.19
C VAL A 840 26.46 -39.81 1.32
N SER A 841 27.79 -39.73 1.29
CA SER A 841 28.51 -38.46 1.33
C SER A 841 28.68 -37.90 -0.08
N THR A 842 28.33 -36.64 -0.25
CA THR A 842 28.61 -35.86 -1.45
C THR A 842 29.87 -35.02 -1.27
N LYS A 843 30.42 -34.55 -2.38
CA LYS A 843 31.40 -33.47 -2.45
C LYS A 843 30.93 -32.46 -3.48
N VAL A 844 31.31 -31.20 -3.28
CA VAL A 844 31.03 -30.14 -4.24
C VAL A 844 31.89 -30.37 -5.47
N THR A 845 31.26 -30.70 -6.60
CA THR A 845 31.93 -30.94 -7.88
C THR A 845 31.68 -29.78 -8.82
N ILE A 846 32.72 -29.38 -9.54
CA ILE A 846 32.63 -28.38 -10.61
C ILE A 846 32.05 -29.04 -11.85
N GLU A 847 30.83 -28.65 -12.23
CA GLU A 847 30.10 -29.16 -13.39
C GLU A 847 30.45 -28.41 -14.67
N LYS A 848 30.78 -27.13 -14.53
CA LYS A 848 31.08 -26.26 -15.66
C LYS A 848 32.03 -25.16 -15.22
N VAL A 849 32.99 -24.89 -16.08
CA VAL A 849 33.84 -23.71 -16.01
C VAL A 849 33.63 -22.94 -17.31
N GLU A 850 33.15 -21.70 -17.20
CA GLU A 850 32.96 -20.86 -18.36
C GLU A 850 34.30 -20.42 -18.95
N PRO A 851 34.46 -20.44 -20.29
CA PRO A 851 35.64 -19.90 -20.96
C PRO A 851 35.90 -18.44 -20.56
N ASP A 852 37.18 -18.10 -20.43
CA ASP A 852 37.71 -16.79 -20.04
C ASP A 852 37.28 -16.28 -18.65
N SER A 853 36.59 -17.09 -17.86
CA SER A 853 36.18 -16.74 -16.49
C SER A 853 37.34 -16.70 -15.50
N LYS A 854 37.14 -16.03 -14.36
CA LYS A 854 38.08 -16.06 -13.23
C LYS A 854 38.39 -17.50 -12.83
N SER A 855 37.38 -18.36 -12.75
CA SER A 855 37.50 -19.79 -12.42
C SER A 855 38.40 -20.54 -13.40
N GLN A 856 38.28 -20.27 -14.70
CA GLN A 856 39.19 -20.88 -15.68
C GLN A 856 40.61 -20.37 -15.55
N ARG A 857 40.81 -19.05 -15.37
CA ARG A 857 42.14 -18.41 -15.26
C ARG A 857 42.93 -18.86 -14.03
N ILE A 858 42.25 -19.16 -12.93
CA ILE A 858 42.88 -19.76 -11.73
C ILE A 858 43.13 -21.27 -11.88
N GLY A 859 42.72 -21.85 -13.02
CA GLY A 859 42.99 -23.23 -13.38
C GLY A 859 41.97 -24.24 -12.87
N LEU A 860 40.76 -23.84 -12.48
CA LEU A 860 39.67 -24.77 -12.16
C LEU A 860 39.18 -25.47 -13.43
N GLN A 861 38.77 -26.72 -13.26
CA GLN A 861 38.39 -27.63 -14.34
C GLN A 861 37.10 -28.36 -13.98
N VAL A 862 36.36 -28.75 -15.02
CA VAL A 862 35.21 -29.65 -14.85
C VAL A 862 35.68 -30.97 -14.23
N GLY A 863 34.98 -31.41 -13.19
CA GLY A 863 35.31 -32.61 -12.41
C GLY A 863 36.15 -32.37 -11.17
N ASP A 864 36.68 -31.16 -10.95
CA ASP A 864 37.35 -30.82 -9.69
C ASP A 864 36.37 -30.94 -8.51
N LEU A 865 36.82 -31.57 -7.42
CA LEU A 865 36.08 -31.65 -6.16
C LEU A 865 36.60 -30.57 -5.22
N ILE A 866 35.75 -29.64 -4.79
CA ILE A 866 36.12 -28.65 -3.79
C ILE A 866 36.07 -29.29 -2.41
N LEU A 867 37.22 -29.27 -1.71
CA LEU A 867 37.38 -29.90 -0.39
C LEU A 867 37.37 -28.86 0.73
N ASN A 868 38.06 -27.74 0.52
CA ASN A 868 38.28 -26.73 1.54
C ASN A 868 38.37 -25.33 0.91
N TYR A 869 37.87 -24.33 1.62
CA TYR A 869 38.00 -22.92 1.29
C TYR A 869 38.46 -22.13 2.52
N ASP A 870 39.64 -21.53 2.42
CA ASP A 870 40.30 -20.70 3.45
C ASP A 870 40.37 -21.35 4.83
N GLY A 871 40.77 -22.62 4.87
CA GLY A 871 40.92 -23.40 6.10
C GLY A 871 39.64 -24.05 6.61
N ARG A 872 38.51 -23.91 5.90
CA ARG A 872 37.21 -24.51 6.28
C ARG A 872 36.78 -25.58 5.27
N GLU A 873 36.33 -26.72 5.77
CA GLU A 873 35.82 -27.80 4.92
C GLU A 873 34.56 -27.35 4.18
N VAL A 874 34.43 -27.81 2.93
CA VAL A 874 33.28 -27.56 2.06
C VAL A 874 32.54 -28.90 1.85
N PRO A 875 31.58 -29.23 2.71
CA PRO A 875 30.84 -30.49 2.61
C PRO A 875 29.76 -30.47 1.52
N ASP A 876 29.20 -29.29 1.25
CA ASP A 876 28.10 -29.10 0.31
C ASP A 876 28.14 -27.72 -0.37
N THR A 877 27.34 -27.58 -1.43
CA THR A 877 27.28 -26.36 -2.24
C THR A 877 26.84 -25.14 -1.44
N ARG A 878 25.98 -25.30 -0.42
CA ARG A 878 25.53 -24.21 0.45
C ARG A 878 26.69 -23.63 1.24
N ILE A 879 27.48 -24.48 1.91
CA ILE A 879 28.67 -24.05 2.66
C ILE A 879 29.68 -23.37 1.74
N PHE A 880 29.90 -23.90 0.53
CA PHE A 880 30.81 -23.26 -0.42
C PHE A 880 30.41 -21.81 -0.71
N TRP A 881 29.14 -21.59 -1.06
CA TRP A 881 28.63 -20.24 -1.34
C TRP A 881 28.68 -19.36 -0.09
N GLU A 882 28.36 -19.88 1.10
CA GLU A 882 28.47 -19.12 2.35
C GLU A 882 29.90 -18.61 2.60
N LEU A 883 30.90 -19.48 2.42
CA LEU A 883 32.32 -19.18 2.64
C LEU A 883 32.88 -18.23 1.59
N GLU A 884 32.51 -18.43 0.33
CA GLU A 884 32.95 -17.59 -0.78
C GLU A 884 32.39 -16.16 -0.70
N LEU A 885 31.23 -15.98 -0.06
CA LEU A 885 30.63 -14.67 0.22
C LEU A 885 31.35 -13.89 1.35
N VAL A 886 32.28 -14.51 2.11
CA VAL A 886 33.04 -13.84 3.19
C VAL A 886 34.16 -12.97 2.60
N LYS A 887 33.95 -11.65 2.58
CA LYS A 887 34.91 -10.69 2.01
C LYS A 887 36.18 -10.49 2.85
N GLY A 888 37.27 -10.13 2.17
CA GLY A 888 38.58 -9.71 2.67
C GLY A 888 39.48 -9.33 1.48
N GLU A 889 40.57 -8.60 1.65
CA GLU A 889 41.43 -8.17 0.52
C GLU A 889 42.56 -9.17 0.19
N ARG A 890 42.72 -10.21 1.02
CA ARG A 890 43.77 -11.21 0.84
C ARG A 890 43.32 -12.38 -0.06
N PRO A 891 44.23 -12.97 -0.83
CA PRO A 891 43.99 -14.27 -1.46
C PRO A 891 43.54 -15.33 -0.43
N ARG A 892 42.69 -16.24 -0.89
CA ARG A 892 42.14 -17.37 -0.13
C ARG A 892 42.73 -18.66 -0.69
N GLU A 893 42.98 -19.61 0.18
CA GLU A 893 43.36 -20.95 -0.25
C GLU A 893 42.11 -21.74 -0.64
N LEU A 894 42.09 -22.31 -1.85
CA LEU A 894 41.08 -23.25 -2.32
C LEU A 894 41.75 -24.60 -2.52
N ILE A 895 41.36 -25.59 -1.72
CA ILE A 895 41.87 -26.95 -1.85
C ILE A 895 40.86 -27.77 -2.64
N ILE A 896 41.30 -28.29 -3.78
CA ILE A 896 40.51 -29.16 -4.64
C ILE A 896 41.13 -30.55 -4.75
N GLN A 897 40.35 -31.52 -5.19
CA GLN A 897 40.82 -32.82 -5.65
C GLN A 897 40.60 -32.95 -7.15
N ARG A 898 41.68 -33.19 -7.90
CA ARG A 898 41.69 -33.43 -9.35
C ARG A 898 42.32 -34.78 -9.63
N ASP A 899 41.61 -35.65 -10.34
CA ASP A 899 42.07 -36.99 -10.70
C ASP A 899 42.66 -37.78 -9.51
N GLY A 900 42.04 -37.63 -8.34
CA GLY A 900 42.47 -38.29 -7.11
C GLY A 900 43.60 -37.60 -6.34
N LYS A 901 44.23 -36.55 -6.89
CA LYS A 901 45.30 -35.76 -6.28
C LYS A 901 44.77 -34.46 -5.67
N VAL A 902 45.32 -34.06 -4.52
CA VAL A 902 44.97 -32.78 -3.89
C VAL A 902 45.79 -31.65 -4.52
N VAL A 903 45.13 -30.58 -4.92
CA VAL A 903 45.74 -29.37 -5.47
C VAL A 903 45.28 -28.18 -4.62
N SER A 904 46.24 -27.37 -4.18
CA SER A 904 45.96 -26.09 -3.52
C SER A 904 46.11 -24.95 -4.53
N LEU A 905 45.07 -24.11 -4.62
CA LEU A 905 45.01 -22.95 -5.51
C LEU A 905 44.84 -21.69 -4.66
N ASN A 906 45.61 -20.65 -4.95
CA ASN A 906 45.36 -19.33 -4.38
C ASN A 906 44.33 -18.60 -5.24
N VAL A 907 43.18 -18.28 -4.65
CA VAL A 907 42.08 -17.60 -5.32
C VAL A 907 41.92 -16.17 -4.82
N PRO A 908 41.65 -15.19 -5.71
CA PRO A 908 41.40 -13.83 -5.29
C PRO A 908 40.10 -13.75 -4.49
N ALA A 909 40.05 -12.87 -3.50
CA ALA A 909 38.88 -12.70 -2.66
C ALA A 909 37.60 -12.36 -3.44
N GLY A 910 36.46 -12.75 -2.87
CA GLY A 910 35.13 -12.62 -3.46
C GLY A 910 34.77 -13.74 -4.43
N ARG A 911 33.50 -13.73 -4.87
CA ARG A 911 32.87 -14.76 -5.71
C ARG A 911 33.73 -15.18 -6.91
N LEU A 912 33.90 -16.49 -7.10
CA LEU A 912 34.43 -17.12 -8.30
C LEU A 912 33.30 -17.14 -9.34
N THR A 913 33.51 -16.41 -10.42
CA THR A 913 32.54 -16.26 -11.51
C THR A 913 32.75 -17.36 -12.56
N GLY A 914 31.72 -17.61 -13.36
CA GLY A 914 31.77 -18.61 -14.43
C GLY A 914 31.91 -20.04 -13.94
N LEU A 915 31.35 -20.35 -12.78
CA LEU A 915 31.39 -21.67 -12.16
C LEU A 915 29.98 -22.21 -11.93
N GLU A 916 29.68 -23.41 -12.45
CA GLU A 916 28.53 -24.20 -12.00
C GLU A 916 29.04 -25.36 -11.15
N ILE A 917 28.43 -25.55 -9.98
CA ILE A 917 28.80 -26.60 -9.02
C ILE A 917 27.57 -27.42 -8.63
N ALA A 918 27.78 -28.68 -8.26
CA ALA A 918 26.74 -29.57 -7.76
C ALA A 918 27.26 -30.47 -6.63
N ASP A 919 26.36 -30.88 -5.74
CA ASP A 919 26.65 -31.93 -4.75
C ASP A 919 26.63 -33.29 -5.46
N LYS A 920 27.78 -34.00 -5.51
CA LYS A 920 27.92 -35.31 -6.16
C LYS A 920 28.56 -36.35 -5.25
N VAL A 921 28.09 -37.59 -5.31
CA VAL A 921 28.78 -38.73 -4.70
C VAL A 921 30.03 -39.04 -5.53
N PRO A 922 31.24 -38.96 -4.95
CA PRO A 922 32.46 -39.28 -5.68
C PRO A 922 32.46 -40.75 -6.13
N PRO A 923 33.05 -41.06 -7.31
CA PRO A 923 33.18 -42.46 -7.75
C PRO A 923 33.99 -43.28 -6.74
N GLU A 924 33.53 -44.47 -6.39
CA GLU A 924 34.26 -45.40 -5.52
C GLU A 924 35.66 -45.66 -6.10
N ARG A 925 36.71 -45.45 -5.31
CA ARG A 925 38.05 -45.89 -5.69
C ARG A 925 37.99 -47.40 -5.91
N LYS A 926 38.12 -47.86 -7.17
CA LYS A 926 38.47 -49.24 -7.45
C LYS A 926 39.74 -49.52 -6.64
N LYS A 927 39.65 -50.38 -5.62
CA LYS A 927 40.82 -50.91 -4.93
C LYS A 927 41.72 -51.50 -6.03
N GLN A 928 42.86 -50.87 -6.25
CA GLN A 928 43.91 -51.41 -7.12
C GLN A 928 44.46 -52.68 -6.49
#